data_AF-A0A2H3IRF9-F1
#
_entry.id   AF-A0A2H3IRF9-F1
#
_cell.length_a   1.000
_cell.length_b   1.000
_cell.length_c   1.000
_cell.angle_alpha   90.00
_cell.angle_beta   90.00
_cell.angle_gamma   90.00
#
_symmetry.space_group_name_H-M   'P 1'
#
loop_
_entity.id
_entity.type
_entity.pdbx_description
1 polymer ?
#
loop_
_entity_poly.entity_id
_entity_poly.type
_entity_poly.pdbx_seq_one_letter_code
_entity_poly.pdbx_strand_id
1 'polypeptide(L)'
;MTAVEKSLSKLTLSKEGKGGKVSEKEKDIKDSSSDGDAPPTYEEHQQQLDDEQFVVDIPPLSFPDPGLAEETTVEKDRCILHLKLLASLADLRETISTIDGLFGIHDSQAFKFEEETRRTTALIRIREKRWAVYTARAVDRYADWWTHCVPVSEASPTIDSVQSESYAALTSTPPSSWLAKDLPPLDVLMVWHAHMLNPRNYLEDCLRGGRMRAWATDFPWQLIDAAIDNRTLDYNPGDEAVEHFTKNTGHQWENLDDPDEKELKCLNCSRPFKVAWTFGDFGTDPDTPFDKCPGFKHDHQALRVARFHQDVEDLLQNYRPMPGTYLNLQGIPHYSNANDSMFPNHLIRASKGVVSEYTKPKGSVQDMTGVKKLIESLMGDIKVLVAVAVNSRSNVIFNNRSSYRLKREQRISIRRMMSHYWDNGSIFGLDLVGAVIRQGTFIQKMDNLDWIHSPAVAATMQRLIRKYDVFFQIMISHANKMAVPTLDVDLAWHTHQMSPSRYFMYSHAKTSKVRVGVPAFMDHDDKVDEAELSDAFQWTSKKYFEITNGELYSECTCWYCEATRESFLYPTLSIPSSSTRRARTLAESLHDDPHISSEPDKNPHISAHNAVRAETSNRVKVSNANYKAMRLRQMWDKSRRRNLKRQQKQARNGNGPNKNDDKKSSSYNPAVDPYYPMVYGYPFFMPYYAPYMADPCIYAGAYPCNPACMSAVAGAYGNCAAGTCGASVASGACAGAGGGGCGGGAGGGCGGGGGGGGGCGGGGGGGGGGCGGGGGG
;
A
#
# COMPACT_ATOMS: atom_id res chain seq x y z
N MET A 1 13.05 -39.07 -9.27
CA MET A 1 11.96 -39.35 -8.32
C MET A 1 12.31 -38.69 -7.01
N THR A 2 11.92 -37.43 -6.90
CA THR A 2 12.32 -36.48 -5.85
C THR A 2 11.33 -36.55 -4.69
N ALA A 3 11.73 -36.04 -3.52
CA ALA A 3 10.93 -36.04 -2.29
C ALA A 3 9.53 -35.38 -2.44
N VAL A 4 9.31 -34.61 -3.52
CA VAL A 4 8.06 -33.94 -3.88
C VAL A 4 6.96 -34.92 -4.31
N GLU A 5 7.28 -35.99 -5.06
CA GLU A 5 6.29 -37.02 -5.44
C GLU A 5 5.76 -37.80 -4.22
N LYS A 6 6.55 -37.89 -3.13
CA LYS A 6 6.14 -38.57 -1.89
C LYS A 6 5.22 -37.74 -1.00
N SER A 7 5.20 -36.41 -1.15
CA SER A 7 4.30 -35.54 -0.39
C SER A 7 2.95 -35.40 -1.07
N LEU A 8 2.92 -35.37 -2.41
CA LEU A 8 1.68 -35.28 -3.20
C LEU A 8 0.94 -36.63 -3.31
N SER A 9 1.63 -37.77 -3.33
CA SER A 9 1.00 -39.10 -3.37
C SER A 9 0.37 -39.56 -2.05
N LYS A 10 0.70 -38.91 -0.92
CA LYS A 10 0.10 -39.23 0.39
C LYS A 10 -1.27 -38.58 0.64
N LEU A 11 -1.65 -37.60 -0.18
CA LEU A 11 -2.97 -36.95 -0.11
C LEU A 11 -4.03 -37.63 -0.99
N THR A 12 -3.64 -38.57 -1.86
CA THR A 12 -4.55 -39.21 -2.84
C THR A 12 -4.93 -40.66 -2.52
N LEU A 13 -4.39 -41.27 -1.45
CA LEU A 13 -4.67 -42.67 -1.08
C LEU A 13 -4.97 -42.82 0.42
N SER A 14 -6.10 -42.28 0.87
CA SER A 14 -6.74 -42.72 2.13
C SER A 14 -8.25 -42.56 2.05
N LYS A 15 -8.91 -43.38 1.24
CA LYS A 15 -10.34 -43.72 1.36
C LYS A 15 -10.63 -44.99 0.55
N GLU A 16 -10.14 -46.13 1.04
CA GLU A 16 -10.69 -47.44 0.65
C GLU A 16 -11.04 -48.23 1.91
N GLY A 17 -12.34 -48.35 2.15
CA GLY A 17 -12.89 -49.15 3.23
C GLY A 17 -12.60 -50.63 3.04
N LYS A 18 -12.13 -51.28 4.11
CA LYS A 18 -12.08 -52.73 4.20
C LYS A 18 -12.97 -53.19 5.34
N GLY A 19 -14.05 -53.87 4.95
CA GLY A 19 -14.92 -54.60 5.86
C GLY A 19 -14.21 -55.82 6.47
N GLY A 20 -14.61 -56.13 7.70
CA GLY A 20 -14.27 -57.36 8.40
C GLY A 20 -15.39 -57.73 9.36
N LYS A 21 -16.10 -58.81 9.05
CA LYS A 21 -16.98 -59.55 9.97
C LYS A 21 -16.17 -60.08 11.16
N VAL A 22 -16.82 -60.28 12.32
CA VAL A 22 -17.04 -61.61 12.94
C VAL A 22 -17.60 -61.48 14.39
N SER A 23 -18.63 -62.30 14.66
CA SER A 23 -18.98 -62.98 15.93
C SER A 23 -19.81 -62.27 17.01
N GLU A 24 -21.08 -62.68 17.04
CA GLU A 24 -22.00 -62.70 18.19
C GLU A 24 -21.44 -63.45 19.42
N LYS A 25 -21.76 -62.97 20.62
CA LYS A 25 -22.24 -63.82 21.73
C LYS A 25 -22.99 -62.98 22.77
N GLU A 26 -24.06 -63.59 23.25
CA GLU A 26 -25.22 -63.05 23.96
C GLU A 26 -25.19 -63.49 25.45
N LYS A 27 -26.05 -62.84 26.28
CA LYS A 27 -26.59 -63.22 27.61
C LYS A 27 -25.80 -62.82 28.87
N ASP A 28 -26.39 -62.47 30.01
CA ASP A 28 -27.74 -62.08 30.46
C ASP A 28 -27.63 -61.69 31.97
N ILE A 29 -28.37 -60.66 32.41
CA ILE A 29 -29.30 -60.59 33.57
C ILE A 29 -28.81 -60.56 35.07
N LYS A 30 -29.25 -59.46 35.74
CA LYS A 30 -29.82 -59.26 37.12
C LYS A 30 -29.02 -58.74 38.34
N ASP A 31 -29.48 -57.54 38.75
CA ASP A 31 -30.01 -57.07 40.05
C ASP A 31 -29.16 -56.95 41.33
N SER A 32 -29.22 -55.72 41.86
CA SER A 32 -29.58 -55.31 43.23
C SER A 32 -28.59 -54.40 43.99
N SER A 33 -29.20 -53.37 44.56
CA SER A 33 -28.75 -52.19 45.31
C SER A 33 -27.85 -52.42 46.55
N SER A 34 -26.92 -51.49 46.80
CA SER A 34 -26.90 -50.64 48.03
C SER A 34 -25.69 -49.69 48.08
N ASP A 35 -25.99 -48.40 48.28
CA ASP A 35 -25.25 -47.29 48.91
C ASP A 35 -23.74 -47.36 49.20
N GLY A 36 -23.03 -46.27 48.86
CA GLY A 36 -21.78 -45.88 49.51
C GLY A 36 -20.83 -45.03 48.64
N ASP A 37 -20.76 -43.73 48.94
CA ASP A 37 -19.90 -42.69 48.35
C ASP A 37 -18.51 -43.09 47.83
N ALA A 38 -18.22 -42.68 46.59
CA ALA A 38 -16.91 -42.21 46.13
C ALA A 38 -17.10 -41.29 44.89
N PRO A 39 -16.40 -40.14 44.79
CA PRO A 39 -16.55 -39.23 43.65
C PRO A 39 -15.94 -39.87 42.38
N PRO A 40 -16.57 -39.77 41.20
CA PRO A 40 -16.04 -40.40 40.01
C PRO A 40 -14.75 -39.70 39.56
N THR A 41 -13.75 -40.55 39.34
CA THR A 41 -12.57 -40.31 38.52
C THR A 41 -12.99 -39.79 37.14
N TYR A 42 -12.40 -38.68 36.71
CA TYR A 42 -12.53 -38.18 35.33
C TYR A 42 -11.80 -39.14 34.38
N GLU A 43 -12.54 -40.10 33.83
CA GLU A 43 -12.15 -40.77 32.59
C GLU A 43 -12.49 -39.81 31.44
N GLU A 44 -11.47 -39.51 30.62
CA GLU A 44 -11.59 -38.75 29.38
C GLU A 44 -12.55 -39.49 28.44
N HIS A 45 -13.81 -39.06 28.42
CA HIS A 45 -14.68 -39.30 27.29
C HIS A 45 -14.09 -38.56 26.09
N GLN A 46 -13.27 -39.26 25.31
CA GLN A 46 -13.05 -38.98 23.89
C GLN A 46 -14.38 -39.16 23.17
N GLN A 47 -15.26 -38.15 23.30
CA GLN A 47 -16.20 -37.85 22.24
C GLN A 47 -15.33 -37.45 21.05
N GLN A 48 -15.28 -38.33 20.05
CA GLN A 48 -15.04 -37.95 18.67
C GLN A 48 -16.09 -36.88 18.32
N LEU A 49 -15.75 -35.63 18.62
CA LEU A 49 -16.34 -34.50 17.94
C LEU A 49 -15.80 -34.60 16.54
N ASP A 50 -16.66 -34.97 15.60
CA ASP A 50 -16.37 -34.80 14.19
C ASP A 50 -15.99 -33.33 13.98
N ASP A 51 -14.71 -33.08 13.72
CA ASP A 51 -14.14 -31.78 13.32
C ASP A 51 -14.63 -31.38 11.91
N GLU A 52 -15.94 -31.47 11.65
CA GLU A 52 -16.60 -30.61 10.65
C GLU A 52 -16.77 -29.23 11.30
N GLN A 53 -15.63 -28.55 11.46
CA GLN A 53 -15.58 -27.14 11.81
C GLN A 53 -16.54 -26.38 10.88
N PHE A 54 -17.41 -25.55 11.45
CA PHE A 54 -18.42 -24.74 10.74
C PHE A 54 -17.77 -23.85 9.66
N VAL A 55 -17.46 -24.40 8.49
CA VAL A 55 -17.10 -23.60 7.31
C VAL A 55 -18.41 -23.02 6.80
N VAL A 56 -18.63 -21.73 7.06
CA VAL A 56 -19.75 -21.00 6.47
C VAL A 56 -19.48 -20.92 4.97
N ASP A 57 -20.21 -21.72 4.19
CA ASP A 57 -20.13 -21.68 2.72
C ASP A 57 -20.40 -20.25 2.22
N ILE A 58 -19.52 -19.75 1.35
CA ILE A 58 -19.67 -18.44 0.72
C ILE A 58 -21.00 -18.46 -0.08
N PRO A 59 -21.92 -17.51 0.17
CA PRO A 59 -23.19 -17.48 -0.53
C PRO A 59 -22.97 -17.28 -2.03
N PRO A 60 -23.82 -17.86 -2.91
CA PRO A 60 -23.73 -17.64 -4.35
C PRO A 60 -23.71 -16.14 -4.68
N LEU A 61 -22.70 -15.72 -5.44
CA LEU A 61 -22.47 -14.32 -5.79
C LEU A 61 -23.15 -13.97 -7.12
N SER A 62 -23.66 -12.75 -7.22
CA SER A 62 -24.29 -12.23 -8.41
C SER A 62 -23.60 -10.95 -8.89
N PHE A 63 -23.41 -10.83 -10.20
CA PHE A 63 -22.72 -9.70 -10.82
C PHE A 63 -23.65 -9.03 -11.85
N PRO A 64 -24.68 -8.31 -11.40
CA PRO A 64 -25.58 -7.59 -12.30
C PRO A 64 -24.87 -6.47 -13.04
N ASP A 65 -25.57 -5.83 -13.98
CA ASP A 65 -25.10 -4.58 -14.57
C ASP A 65 -24.96 -3.52 -13.44
N PRO A 66 -23.75 -3.00 -13.19
CA PRO A 66 -23.52 -2.04 -12.12
C PRO A 66 -24.14 -0.65 -12.42
N GLY A 67 -24.70 -0.44 -13.62
CA GLY A 67 -25.34 0.81 -14.02
C GLY A 67 -24.34 1.88 -14.46
N LEU A 68 -24.81 3.13 -14.54
CA LEU A 68 -24.01 4.25 -15.04
C LEU A 68 -22.76 4.51 -14.18
N ALA A 69 -21.59 4.50 -14.82
CA ALA A 69 -20.30 4.62 -14.15
C ALA A 69 -20.10 5.97 -13.44
N GLU A 70 -20.76 7.03 -13.91
CA GLU A 70 -20.70 8.37 -13.30
C GLU A 70 -21.53 8.50 -12.02
N GLU A 71 -22.43 7.54 -11.79
CA GLU A 71 -23.45 7.61 -10.74
C GLU A 71 -23.22 6.57 -9.64
N THR A 72 -22.77 5.37 -10.03
CA THR A 72 -22.67 4.18 -9.19
C THR A 72 -21.22 3.86 -8.83
N THR A 73 -21.01 3.17 -7.71
CA THR A 73 -19.68 2.80 -7.19
C THR A 73 -19.44 1.29 -7.30
N VAL A 74 -19.62 0.56 -6.20
CA VAL A 74 -19.36 -0.87 -6.06
C VAL A 74 -20.58 -1.60 -5.52
N GLU A 75 -20.59 -2.90 -5.75
CA GLU A 75 -21.67 -3.79 -5.36
C GLU A 75 -21.25 -4.70 -4.22
N LYS A 76 -22.23 -5.08 -3.40
CA LYS A 76 -22.05 -5.97 -2.25
C LYS A 76 -21.29 -7.26 -2.63
N ASP A 77 -21.73 -7.96 -3.66
CA ASP A 77 -21.20 -9.26 -4.06
C ASP A 77 -19.77 -9.15 -4.64
N ARG A 78 -19.43 -8.05 -5.30
CA ARG A 78 -18.06 -7.76 -5.73
C ARG A 78 -17.11 -7.57 -4.54
N CYS A 79 -17.56 -6.91 -3.47
CA CYS A 79 -16.76 -6.80 -2.25
C CYS A 79 -16.59 -8.16 -1.55
N ILE A 80 -17.59 -9.04 -1.58
CA ILE A 80 -17.47 -10.41 -1.03
C ILE A 80 -16.47 -11.23 -1.85
N LEU A 81 -16.57 -11.20 -3.19
CA LEU A 81 -15.58 -11.86 -4.04
C LEU A 81 -14.17 -11.30 -3.83
N HIS A 82 -14.06 -9.99 -3.60
CA HIS A 82 -12.77 -9.41 -3.29
C HIS A 82 -12.21 -10.01 -2.00
N LEU A 83 -13.00 -10.14 -0.92
CA LEU A 83 -12.56 -10.87 0.29
C LEU A 83 -12.10 -12.30 -0.02
N LYS A 84 -12.83 -13.02 -0.89
CA LYS A 84 -12.48 -14.38 -1.33
C LYS A 84 -11.09 -14.43 -1.97
N LEU A 85 -10.82 -13.50 -2.89
CA LEU A 85 -9.49 -13.37 -3.48
C LEU A 85 -8.41 -13.00 -2.44
N LEU A 86 -8.69 -12.05 -1.54
CA LEU A 86 -7.72 -11.65 -0.52
C LEU A 86 -7.36 -12.83 0.40
N ALA A 87 -8.33 -13.67 0.77
CA ALA A 87 -8.08 -14.88 1.56
C ALA A 87 -7.15 -15.87 0.81
N SER A 88 -7.43 -16.19 -0.47
CA SER A 88 -6.51 -17.02 -1.28
C SER A 88 -5.09 -16.43 -1.38
N LEU A 89 -4.95 -15.10 -1.43
CA LEU A 89 -3.65 -14.42 -1.45
C LEU A 89 -2.95 -14.44 -0.08
N ALA A 90 -3.71 -14.43 1.02
CA ALA A 90 -3.18 -14.59 2.36
C ALA A 90 -2.61 -16.01 2.54
N ASP A 91 -3.37 -17.04 2.15
CA ASP A 91 -2.95 -18.44 2.16
C ASP A 91 -1.69 -18.68 1.33
N LEU A 92 -1.61 -18.06 0.14
CA LEU A 92 -0.41 -18.11 -0.69
C LEU A 92 0.81 -17.56 0.05
N ARG A 93 0.69 -16.38 0.68
CA ARG A 93 1.80 -15.78 1.44
C ARG A 93 2.20 -16.63 2.63
N GLU A 94 1.23 -17.15 3.39
CA GLU A 94 1.49 -18.03 4.52
C GLU A 94 2.25 -19.29 4.06
N THR A 95 1.74 -19.98 3.05
CA THR A 95 2.34 -21.18 2.47
C THR A 95 3.78 -20.95 2.03
N ILE A 96 4.02 -19.94 1.19
CA ILE A 96 5.37 -19.65 0.66
C ILE A 96 6.35 -19.26 1.77
N SER A 97 5.89 -18.53 2.78
CA SER A 97 6.76 -18.11 3.88
C SER A 97 7.14 -19.28 4.81
N THR A 98 6.30 -20.31 4.91
CA THR A 98 6.41 -21.41 5.88
C THR A 98 7.13 -22.65 5.35
N ILE A 99 7.14 -22.90 4.04
CA ILE A 99 7.84 -24.07 3.47
C ILE A 99 9.35 -23.93 3.69
N ASP A 100 9.90 -24.78 4.57
CA ASP A 100 11.32 -24.81 4.88
C ASP A 100 12.16 -25.24 3.67
N GLY A 101 13.29 -24.56 3.47
CA GLY A 101 14.25 -24.84 2.40
C GLY A 101 13.92 -24.24 1.02
N LEU A 102 12.79 -23.55 0.84
CA LEU A 102 12.53 -22.84 -0.41
C LEU A 102 13.66 -21.87 -0.75
N PHE A 103 14.08 -21.88 -2.01
CA PHE A 103 15.19 -21.07 -2.55
C PHE A 103 16.53 -21.28 -1.82
N GLY A 104 16.73 -22.46 -1.21
CA GLY A 104 17.90 -22.76 -0.39
C GLY A 104 17.94 -22.00 0.94
N ILE A 105 16.83 -21.41 1.36
CA ILE A 105 16.71 -20.67 2.62
C ILE A 105 16.08 -21.59 3.66
N HIS A 106 16.88 -22.04 4.63
CA HIS A 106 16.43 -22.94 5.71
C HIS A 106 16.22 -22.24 7.05
N ASP A 107 15.19 -22.66 7.81
CA ASP A 107 14.92 -22.24 9.20
C ASP A 107 16.09 -22.63 10.12
N SER A 108 16.79 -23.72 9.80
CA SER A 108 17.98 -24.18 10.52
C SER A 108 19.11 -23.15 10.59
N GLN A 109 19.13 -22.18 9.66
CA GLN A 109 20.08 -21.07 9.69
C GLN A 109 19.90 -20.15 10.92
N ALA A 110 18.72 -20.13 11.55
CA ALA A 110 18.47 -19.37 12.77
C ALA A 110 19.07 -20.04 14.02
N PHE A 111 19.32 -21.35 14.00
CA PHE A 111 19.77 -22.10 15.19
C PHE A 111 21.20 -21.79 15.63
N LYS A 112 21.98 -21.09 14.80
CA LYS A 112 23.28 -20.53 15.19
C LYS A 112 23.17 -19.41 16.24
N PHE A 113 21.99 -18.82 16.42
CA PHE A 113 21.74 -17.80 17.44
C PHE A 113 21.29 -18.49 18.74
N GLU A 114 22.13 -18.40 19.78
CA GLU A 114 21.84 -18.98 21.10
C GLU A 114 20.72 -18.24 21.83
N GLU A 115 20.70 -16.91 21.71
CA GLU A 115 19.67 -16.04 22.31
C GLU A 115 18.32 -16.18 21.59
N GLU A 116 17.26 -16.47 22.35
CA GLU A 116 15.92 -16.76 21.82
C GLU A 116 15.33 -15.59 21.01
N THR A 117 15.53 -14.35 21.46
CA THR A 117 15.06 -13.13 20.77
C THR A 117 15.72 -12.96 19.40
N ARG A 118 17.04 -13.21 19.32
CA ARG A 118 17.82 -13.15 18.07
C ARG A 118 17.47 -14.30 17.14
N ARG A 119 17.24 -15.50 17.68
CA ARG A 119 16.76 -16.67 16.94
C ARG A 119 15.38 -16.42 16.34
N THR A 120 14.44 -15.91 17.13
CA THR A 120 13.10 -15.53 16.69
C THR A 120 13.15 -14.46 15.60
N THR A 121 13.98 -13.42 15.79
CA THR A 121 14.19 -12.39 14.77
C THR A 121 14.72 -13.01 13.47
N ALA A 122 15.69 -13.93 13.56
CA ALA A 122 16.21 -14.61 12.38
C ALA A 122 15.15 -15.45 11.65
N LEU A 123 14.28 -16.18 12.37
CA LEU A 123 13.18 -16.94 11.78
C LEU A 123 12.20 -16.03 11.03
N ILE A 124 11.84 -14.89 11.61
CA ILE A 124 11.01 -13.87 10.95
C ILE A 124 11.65 -13.41 9.63
N ARG A 125 12.95 -13.07 9.66
CA ARG A 125 13.69 -12.60 8.47
C ARG A 125 13.85 -13.68 7.40
N ILE A 126 14.01 -14.94 7.80
CA ILE A 126 14.05 -16.09 6.89
C ILE A 126 12.72 -16.24 6.14
N ARG A 127 11.60 -16.26 6.87
CA ARG A 127 10.26 -16.39 6.29
C ARG A 127 9.94 -15.23 5.35
N GLU A 128 10.28 -14.02 5.78
CA GLU A 128 10.15 -12.84 4.93
C GLU A 128 11.00 -12.91 3.67
N LYS A 129 12.25 -13.39 3.75
CA LYS A 129 13.11 -13.49 2.57
C LYS A 129 12.56 -14.47 1.54
N ARG A 130 11.95 -15.60 1.96
CA ARG A 130 11.26 -16.51 1.04
C ARG A 130 10.13 -15.79 0.29
N TRP A 131 9.30 -15.05 1.02
CA TRP A 131 8.23 -14.26 0.42
C TRP A 131 8.76 -13.18 -0.54
N ALA A 132 9.87 -12.52 -0.18
CA ALA A 132 10.51 -11.51 -1.02
C ALA A 132 11.02 -12.09 -2.35
N VAL A 133 11.65 -13.27 -2.32
CA VAL A 133 12.13 -13.95 -3.53
C VAL A 133 10.95 -14.38 -4.41
N TYR A 134 9.92 -14.99 -3.81
CA TYR A 134 8.71 -15.40 -4.54
C TYR A 134 8.02 -14.21 -5.23
N THR A 135 7.87 -13.10 -4.50
CA THR A 135 7.25 -11.88 -5.04
C THR A 135 8.08 -11.27 -6.17
N ALA A 136 9.42 -11.27 -6.06
CA ALA A 136 10.28 -10.79 -7.13
C ALA A 136 10.14 -11.62 -8.41
N ARG A 137 10.02 -12.95 -8.28
CA ARG A 137 9.74 -13.85 -9.41
C ARG A 137 8.35 -13.61 -9.99
N ALA A 138 7.33 -13.44 -9.15
CA ALA A 138 5.97 -13.16 -9.58
C ALA A 138 5.87 -11.86 -10.40
N VAL A 139 6.57 -10.80 -10.00
CA VAL A 139 6.62 -9.53 -10.74
C VAL A 139 7.32 -9.68 -12.09
N ASP A 140 8.33 -10.53 -12.18
CA ASP A 140 9.00 -10.84 -13.45
C ASP A 140 8.07 -11.59 -14.40
N ARG A 141 7.41 -12.64 -13.90
CA ARG A 141 6.38 -13.41 -14.63
C ARG A 141 5.23 -12.50 -15.07
N TYR A 142 4.83 -11.55 -14.24
CA TYR A 142 3.83 -10.53 -14.59
C TYR A 142 4.31 -9.59 -15.71
N ALA A 143 5.59 -9.20 -15.74
CA ALA A 143 6.13 -8.36 -16.81
C ALA A 143 6.07 -9.07 -18.17
N ASP A 144 6.38 -10.36 -18.21
CA ASP A 144 6.32 -11.17 -19.43
C ASP A 144 4.86 -11.47 -19.83
N TRP A 145 3.99 -11.80 -18.88
CA TRP A 145 2.55 -11.93 -19.13
C TRP A 145 1.93 -10.61 -19.64
N TRP A 146 2.28 -9.47 -19.05
CA TRP A 146 1.84 -8.16 -19.51
C TRP A 146 2.30 -7.91 -20.95
N THR A 147 3.54 -8.30 -21.27
CA THR A 147 4.13 -8.07 -22.58
C THR A 147 3.49 -8.97 -23.66
N HIS A 148 3.26 -10.24 -23.34
CA HIS A 148 2.94 -11.28 -24.32
C HIS A 148 1.47 -11.73 -24.33
N CYS A 149 0.77 -11.63 -23.20
CA CYS A 149 -0.61 -12.13 -23.07
C CYS A 149 -1.66 -11.02 -23.06
N VAL A 150 -1.34 -9.85 -22.50
CA VAL A 150 -2.27 -8.70 -22.57
C VAL A 150 -2.27 -8.18 -24.01
N PRO A 151 -3.44 -7.95 -24.65
CA PRO A 151 -3.47 -7.44 -26.03
C PRO A 151 -3.05 -5.98 -26.13
N VAL A 152 -2.31 -5.64 -27.18
CA VAL A 152 -2.10 -4.24 -27.62
C VAL A 152 -3.30 -3.85 -28.48
N SER A 153 -4.04 -2.84 -28.06
CA SER A 153 -5.26 -2.38 -28.71
C SER A 153 -5.09 -1.19 -29.63
N GLU A 154 -4.02 -0.42 -29.45
CA GLU A 154 -3.78 0.83 -30.18
C GLU A 154 -2.29 1.18 -30.21
N ALA A 155 -1.92 2.15 -31.05
CA ALA A 155 -0.55 2.65 -31.09
C ALA A 155 -0.22 3.45 -29.82
N SER A 156 0.95 3.20 -29.24
CA SER A 156 1.47 4.00 -28.12
C SER A 156 1.49 5.49 -28.48
N PRO A 157 0.98 6.38 -27.60
CA PRO A 157 0.98 7.82 -27.85
C PRO A 157 2.40 8.38 -28.06
N THR A 158 2.54 9.28 -29.03
CA THR A 158 3.74 10.09 -29.26
C THR A 158 3.57 11.48 -28.66
N ILE A 159 4.64 12.28 -28.59
CA ILE A 159 4.56 13.69 -28.17
C ILE A 159 3.50 14.45 -28.98
N ASP A 160 3.42 14.19 -30.29
CA ASP A 160 2.48 14.88 -31.17
C ASP A 160 1.05 14.40 -30.93
N SER A 161 0.83 13.10 -30.69
CA SER A 161 -0.52 12.59 -30.42
C SER A 161 -1.07 13.09 -29.09
N VAL A 162 -0.22 13.27 -28.06
CA VAL A 162 -0.62 13.82 -26.75
C VAL A 162 -1.11 15.27 -26.85
N GLN A 163 -0.72 15.99 -27.91
CA GLN A 163 -1.19 17.35 -28.18
C GLN A 163 -2.50 17.39 -28.99
N SER A 164 -2.97 16.26 -29.49
CA SER A 164 -4.23 16.13 -30.23
C SER A 164 -5.43 16.02 -29.29
N GLU A 165 -6.57 16.58 -29.71
CA GLU A 165 -7.86 16.43 -29.01
C GLU A 165 -8.26 14.94 -28.85
N SER A 166 -7.87 14.10 -29.81
CA SER A 166 -8.12 12.66 -29.77
C SER A 166 -7.44 11.93 -28.61
N TYR A 167 -6.44 12.54 -27.95
CA TYR A 167 -5.74 11.92 -26.82
C TYR A 167 -6.65 11.68 -25.62
N ALA A 168 -7.57 12.61 -25.35
CA ALA A 168 -8.54 12.45 -24.26
C ALA A 168 -9.56 11.34 -24.54
N ALA A 169 -9.79 10.98 -25.81
CA ALA A 169 -10.74 9.94 -26.18
C ALA A 169 -10.23 8.51 -25.92
N LEU A 170 -8.93 8.33 -25.65
CA LEU A 170 -8.35 7.00 -25.37
C LEU A 170 -8.95 6.37 -24.11
N THR A 171 -9.39 7.17 -23.14
CA THR A 171 -10.09 6.71 -21.93
C THR A 171 -11.56 6.33 -22.18
N SER A 172 -12.02 6.33 -23.42
CA SER A 172 -13.36 5.89 -23.82
C SER A 172 -13.31 4.63 -24.69
N THR A 173 -12.17 3.94 -24.72
CA THR A 173 -11.97 2.68 -25.44
C THR A 173 -12.90 1.58 -24.88
N PRO A 174 -13.50 0.71 -25.72
CA PRO A 174 -14.33 -0.39 -25.22
C PRO A 174 -13.50 -1.48 -24.53
N PRO A 175 -14.08 -2.22 -23.56
CA PRO A 175 -13.39 -3.31 -22.86
C PRO A 175 -13.02 -4.47 -23.80
N SER A 176 -12.07 -5.28 -23.37
CA SER A 176 -11.80 -6.60 -23.96
C SER A 176 -12.66 -7.67 -23.28
N SER A 177 -13.03 -8.70 -24.03
CA SER A 177 -13.66 -9.89 -23.46
C SER A 177 -12.56 -10.85 -23.02
N TRP A 178 -12.56 -11.19 -21.74
CA TRP A 178 -11.68 -12.21 -21.17
C TRP A 178 -12.40 -13.54 -21.10
N LEU A 179 -11.65 -14.62 -21.33
CA LEU A 179 -12.08 -16.00 -21.16
C LEU A 179 -11.28 -16.66 -20.03
N ALA A 180 -11.75 -17.81 -19.53
CA ALA A 180 -11.05 -18.54 -18.46
C ALA A 180 -9.58 -18.84 -18.82
N LYS A 181 -9.30 -19.20 -20.07
CA LYS A 181 -7.94 -19.43 -20.58
C LYS A 181 -7.00 -18.21 -20.55
N ASP A 182 -7.56 -17.00 -20.43
CA ASP A 182 -6.77 -15.76 -20.38
C ASP A 182 -6.33 -15.43 -18.95
N LEU A 183 -6.88 -16.14 -17.95
CA LEU A 183 -6.51 -15.95 -16.55
C LEU A 183 -5.06 -16.40 -16.29
N PRO A 184 -4.24 -15.56 -15.64
CA PRO A 184 -2.88 -15.94 -15.26
C PRO A 184 -2.84 -16.79 -13.97
N PRO A 185 -1.66 -17.34 -13.60
CA PRO A 185 -1.42 -17.93 -12.29
C PRO A 185 -1.72 -16.97 -11.13
N LEU A 186 -1.98 -17.51 -9.93
CA LEU A 186 -2.40 -16.72 -8.76
C LEU A 186 -1.38 -15.64 -8.36
N ASP A 187 -0.09 -15.90 -8.48
CA ASP A 187 0.96 -14.92 -8.15
C ASP A 187 1.05 -13.79 -9.17
N VAL A 188 0.81 -14.06 -10.45
CA VAL A 188 0.70 -13.03 -11.49
C VAL A 188 -0.59 -12.24 -11.33
N LEU A 189 -1.69 -12.89 -10.94
CA LEU A 189 -2.97 -12.25 -10.61
C LEU A 189 -2.83 -11.31 -9.40
N MET A 190 -2.04 -11.70 -8.38
CA MET A 190 -1.69 -10.87 -7.23
C MET A 190 -0.95 -9.59 -7.64
N VAL A 191 0.02 -9.70 -8.55
CA VAL A 191 0.75 -8.53 -9.05
C VAL A 191 -0.17 -7.63 -9.88
N TRP A 192 -1.05 -8.21 -10.70
CA TRP A 192 -2.05 -7.44 -11.46
C TRP A 192 -2.99 -6.67 -10.54
N HIS A 193 -3.47 -7.32 -9.48
CA HIS A 193 -4.28 -6.69 -8.42
C HIS A 193 -3.57 -5.47 -7.81
N ALA A 194 -2.34 -5.64 -7.33
CA ALA A 194 -1.57 -4.54 -6.74
C ALA A 194 -1.30 -3.39 -7.75
N HIS A 195 -1.14 -3.72 -9.04
CA HIS A 195 -0.95 -2.72 -10.10
C HIS A 195 -2.23 -1.91 -10.35
N MET A 196 -3.40 -2.54 -10.40
CA MET A 196 -4.70 -1.85 -10.59
C MET A 196 -5.08 -0.94 -9.42
N LEU A 197 -4.63 -1.27 -8.20
CA LEU A 197 -4.77 -0.42 -7.00
C LEU A 197 -3.89 0.85 -7.03
N ASN A 198 -3.18 1.08 -8.13
CA ASN A 198 -2.44 2.30 -8.41
C ASN A 198 -3.00 2.97 -9.67
N PRO A 199 -4.22 3.55 -9.59
CA PRO A 199 -5.08 3.82 -10.74
C PRO A 199 -4.45 4.73 -11.80
N ARG A 200 -3.66 5.74 -11.38
CA ARG A 200 -2.97 6.63 -12.31
C ARG A 200 -1.75 5.99 -12.98
N ASN A 201 -0.97 5.19 -12.24
CA ASN A 201 0.15 4.45 -12.81
C ASN A 201 -0.36 3.39 -13.78
N TYR A 202 -1.42 2.66 -13.42
CA TYR A 202 -2.04 1.66 -14.29
C TYR A 202 -2.57 2.27 -15.59
N LEU A 203 -3.29 3.40 -15.51
CA LEU A 203 -3.72 4.16 -16.70
C LEU A 203 -2.53 4.57 -17.57
N GLU A 204 -1.49 5.14 -16.95
CA GLU A 204 -0.31 5.57 -17.69
C GLU A 204 0.43 4.40 -18.36
N ASP A 205 0.59 3.27 -17.69
CA ASP A 205 1.23 2.09 -18.27
C ASP A 205 0.39 1.45 -19.37
N CYS A 206 -0.95 1.51 -19.27
CA CYS A 206 -1.84 1.14 -20.37
C CYS A 206 -1.68 2.07 -21.56
N LEU A 207 -1.62 3.39 -21.36
CA LEU A 207 -1.36 4.35 -22.44
C LEU A 207 -0.01 4.09 -23.10
N ARG A 208 1.07 3.98 -22.30
CA ARG A 208 2.44 3.71 -22.78
C ARG A 208 2.49 2.41 -23.60
N GLY A 209 1.83 1.37 -23.12
CA GLY A 209 1.78 0.07 -23.77
C GLY A 209 0.81 -0.04 -24.95
N GLY A 210 -0.05 0.96 -25.19
CA GLY A 210 -1.14 0.86 -26.16
C GLY A 210 -2.21 -0.18 -25.76
N ARG A 211 -2.46 -0.35 -24.46
CA ARG A 211 -3.29 -1.40 -23.86
C ARG A 211 -4.58 -0.84 -23.25
N MET A 212 -5.15 0.21 -23.83
CA MET A 212 -6.33 0.88 -23.25
C MET A 212 -7.60 0.02 -23.22
N ARG A 213 -7.68 -1.06 -24.01
CA ARG A 213 -8.75 -2.06 -23.80
C ARG A 213 -8.60 -2.81 -22.48
N ALA A 214 -7.38 -3.10 -22.03
CA ALA A 214 -7.13 -3.69 -20.71
C ALA A 214 -7.47 -2.70 -19.59
N TRP A 215 -7.21 -1.39 -19.79
CA TRP A 215 -7.68 -0.33 -18.89
C TRP A 215 -9.21 -0.18 -18.88
N ALA A 216 -9.88 -0.44 -20.00
CA ALA A 216 -11.34 -0.40 -20.08
C ALA A 216 -12.01 -1.64 -19.47
N THR A 217 -11.26 -2.72 -19.26
CA THR A 217 -11.79 -3.98 -18.75
C THR A 217 -11.79 -3.96 -17.23
N ASP A 218 -12.93 -4.32 -16.63
CA ASP A 218 -13.00 -4.67 -15.21
C ASP A 218 -12.07 -5.84 -14.92
N PHE A 219 -11.58 -5.92 -13.68
CA PHE A 219 -10.96 -7.14 -13.17
C PHE A 219 -11.93 -8.32 -13.37
N PRO A 220 -11.46 -9.50 -13.82
CA PRO A 220 -12.32 -10.57 -14.34
C PRO A 220 -13.03 -11.35 -13.22
N TRP A 221 -13.84 -10.65 -12.43
CA TRP A 221 -14.50 -11.13 -11.22
C TRP A 221 -15.24 -12.44 -11.42
N GLN A 222 -16.11 -12.53 -12.44
CA GLN A 222 -16.87 -13.75 -12.71
C GLN A 222 -15.97 -14.97 -13.01
N LEU A 223 -14.86 -14.75 -13.73
CA LEU A 223 -13.92 -15.84 -14.06
C LEU A 223 -13.10 -16.25 -12.82
N ILE A 224 -12.72 -15.28 -11.98
CA ILE A 224 -12.00 -15.53 -10.74
C ILE A 224 -12.88 -16.27 -9.73
N ASP A 225 -14.15 -15.89 -9.61
CA ASP A 225 -15.10 -16.58 -8.72
C ASP A 225 -15.25 -18.06 -9.12
N ALA A 226 -15.35 -18.31 -10.43
CA ALA A 226 -15.42 -19.66 -10.97
C ALA A 226 -14.10 -20.46 -10.82
N ALA A 227 -12.96 -19.76 -10.72
CA ALA A 227 -11.63 -20.37 -10.61
C ALA A 227 -11.19 -20.60 -9.16
N ILE A 228 -11.80 -19.95 -8.16
CA ILE A 228 -11.45 -20.14 -6.74
C ILE A 228 -12.52 -21.01 -6.08
N ASP A 229 -12.11 -22.12 -5.46
CA ASP A 229 -13.03 -22.97 -4.70
C ASP A 229 -13.61 -22.24 -3.49
N ASN A 230 -14.91 -22.41 -3.20
CA ASN A 230 -15.59 -21.70 -2.11
C ASN A 230 -15.20 -22.17 -0.71
N ARG A 231 -14.55 -23.34 -0.60
CA ARG A 231 -14.21 -23.98 0.68
C ARG A 231 -12.70 -24.04 0.88
N THR A 232 -11.97 -24.52 -0.11
CA THR A 232 -10.51 -24.66 -0.01
C THR A 232 -9.76 -23.40 -0.39
N LEU A 233 -10.44 -22.45 -1.06
CA LEU A 233 -9.82 -21.24 -1.62
C LEU A 233 -8.72 -21.50 -2.65
N ASP A 234 -8.59 -22.76 -3.11
CA ASP A 234 -7.65 -23.15 -4.16
C ASP A 234 -8.03 -22.52 -5.49
N TYR A 235 -7.02 -22.00 -6.19
CA TYR A 235 -7.18 -21.37 -7.50
C TYR A 235 -6.88 -22.35 -8.64
N ASN A 236 -7.87 -22.61 -9.49
CA ASN A 236 -7.76 -23.44 -10.69
C ASN A 236 -8.64 -22.91 -11.84
N PRO A 237 -8.07 -22.16 -12.79
CA PRO A 237 -8.79 -21.66 -13.97
C PRO A 237 -8.92 -22.70 -15.11
N GLY A 238 -8.38 -23.91 -14.95
CA GLY A 238 -8.42 -25.00 -15.93
C GLY A 238 -7.19 -25.10 -16.84
N ASP A 239 -7.03 -26.26 -17.49
CA ASP A 239 -5.82 -26.64 -18.25
C ASP A 239 -5.52 -25.71 -19.45
N GLU A 240 -6.55 -25.12 -20.07
CA GLU A 240 -6.34 -24.17 -21.17
C GLU A 240 -5.60 -22.91 -20.73
N ALA A 241 -5.84 -22.44 -19.50
CA ALA A 241 -5.14 -21.29 -18.93
C ALA A 241 -3.66 -21.62 -18.67
N VAL A 242 -3.42 -22.83 -18.16
CA VAL A 242 -2.07 -23.38 -17.92
C VAL A 242 -1.27 -23.43 -19.22
N GLU A 243 -1.85 -24.01 -20.28
CA GLU A 243 -1.20 -24.09 -21.59
C GLU A 243 -0.97 -22.70 -22.20
N HIS A 244 -1.99 -21.83 -22.15
CA HIS A 244 -1.92 -20.49 -22.73
C HIS A 244 -0.83 -19.64 -22.07
N PHE A 245 -0.77 -19.63 -20.73
CA PHE A 245 0.26 -18.90 -19.99
C PHE A 245 1.67 -19.44 -20.29
N THR A 246 1.87 -20.75 -20.19
CA THR A 246 3.18 -21.39 -20.37
C THR A 246 3.71 -21.15 -21.78
N LYS A 247 2.86 -21.30 -22.79
CA LYS A 247 3.24 -21.14 -24.19
C LYS A 247 3.62 -19.71 -24.55
N ASN A 248 2.89 -18.72 -24.04
CA ASN A 248 3.07 -17.33 -24.44
C ASN A 248 4.17 -16.61 -23.64
N THR A 249 4.39 -17.02 -22.38
CA THR A 249 5.38 -16.38 -21.51
C THR A 249 6.70 -17.15 -21.43
N GLY A 250 6.70 -18.46 -21.69
CA GLY A 250 7.86 -19.33 -21.50
C GLY A 250 8.13 -19.72 -20.05
N HIS A 251 7.33 -19.22 -19.10
CA HIS A 251 7.38 -19.59 -17.69
C HIS A 251 6.58 -20.87 -17.41
N GLN A 252 6.95 -21.62 -16.37
CA GLN A 252 6.10 -22.67 -15.83
C GLN A 252 4.84 -22.06 -15.19
N TRP A 253 3.77 -22.85 -15.05
CA TRP A 253 2.53 -22.39 -14.41
C TRP A 253 2.70 -22.10 -12.92
N GLU A 254 3.38 -23.00 -12.21
CA GLU A 254 3.74 -22.76 -10.81
C GLU A 254 5.02 -21.93 -10.73
N ASN A 255 5.00 -20.89 -9.90
CA ASN A 255 6.17 -20.05 -9.68
C ASN A 255 7.38 -20.89 -9.24
N LEU A 256 7.15 -21.85 -8.34
CA LEU A 256 8.19 -22.69 -7.76
C LEU A 256 8.86 -23.63 -8.78
N ASP A 257 8.22 -23.89 -9.91
CA ASP A 257 8.76 -24.75 -10.97
C ASP A 257 9.65 -24.00 -11.97
N ASP A 258 9.64 -22.67 -11.95
CA ASP A 258 10.60 -21.87 -12.73
C ASP A 258 12.04 -22.09 -12.23
N PRO A 259 13.07 -21.82 -13.06
CA PRO A 259 14.46 -21.92 -12.65
C PRO A 259 14.81 -20.99 -11.46
N ASP A 260 15.79 -21.41 -10.65
CA ASP A 260 16.38 -20.62 -9.55
C ASP A 260 17.31 -19.49 -10.03
N GLU A 261 17.57 -19.42 -11.34
CA GLU A 261 18.36 -18.38 -11.98
C GLU A 261 17.54 -17.63 -13.02
N LYS A 262 17.71 -16.30 -13.06
CA LYS A 262 17.20 -15.44 -14.12
C LYS A 262 18.24 -15.22 -15.21
N GLU A 263 17.84 -15.32 -16.47
CA GLU A 263 18.66 -14.90 -17.59
C GLU A 263 18.53 -13.40 -17.84
N LEU A 264 19.66 -12.70 -17.92
CA LEU A 264 19.76 -11.27 -18.19
C LEU A 264 20.67 -11.02 -19.39
N LYS A 265 20.49 -9.88 -20.06
CA LYS A 265 21.41 -9.42 -21.13
C LYS A 265 22.42 -8.44 -20.56
N CYS A 266 23.70 -8.66 -20.86
CA CYS A 266 24.75 -7.74 -20.47
C CYS A 266 24.50 -6.36 -21.09
N LEU A 267 24.42 -5.30 -20.27
CA LEU A 267 24.12 -3.94 -20.73
C LEU A 267 25.13 -3.41 -21.77
N ASN A 268 26.33 -3.99 -21.86
CA ASN A 268 27.38 -3.51 -22.75
C ASN A 268 27.54 -4.31 -24.05
N CYS A 269 27.42 -5.64 -24.01
CA CYS A 269 27.65 -6.50 -25.19
C CYS A 269 26.43 -7.33 -25.57
N SER A 270 25.32 -7.18 -24.85
CA SER A 270 24.05 -7.89 -25.06
C SER A 270 24.12 -9.41 -24.96
N ARG A 271 25.27 -9.99 -24.59
CA ARG A 271 25.40 -11.43 -24.35
C ARG A 271 24.55 -11.84 -23.15
N PRO A 272 23.80 -12.96 -23.23
CA PRO A 272 23.04 -13.48 -22.11
C PRO A 272 23.97 -14.00 -21.00
N PHE A 273 23.54 -13.86 -19.76
CA PHE A 273 24.17 -14.44 -18.58
C PHE A 273 23.11 -14.75 -17.53
N LYS A 274 23.38 -15.71 -16.64
CA LYS A 274 22.45 -16.11 -15.58
C LYS A 274 22.84 -15.52 -14.23
N VAL A 275 21.84 -15.19 -13.43
CA VAL A 275 21.99 -14.69 -12.06
C VAL A 275 20.99 -15.41 -11.17
N ALA A 276 21.45 -15.96 -10.05
CA ALA A 276 20.58 -16.57 -9.05
C ALA A 276 19.62 -15.52 -8.44
N TRP A 277 18.37 -15.91 -8.19
CA TRP A 277 17.40 -15.05 -7.50
C TRP A 277 17.83 -14.71 -6.07
N THR A 278 18.56 -15.63 -5.42
CA THR A 278 19.12 -15.47 -4.07
C THR A 278 20.28 -16.43 -3.88
N PHE A 279 21.20 -16.11 -2.96
CA PHE A 279 22.25 -17.04 -2.50
C PHE A 279 21.87 -17.78 -1.22
N GLY A 280 20.76 -17.41 -0.59
CA GLY A 280 20.22 -18.11 0.58
C GLY A 280 21.00 -17.96 1.90
N ASP A 281 22.24 -17.45 1.88
CA ASP A 281 23.05 -17.25 3.09
C ASP A 281 22.48 -16.13 3.97
N PHE A 282 22.00 -16.51 5.15
CA PHE A 282 21.49 -15.57 6.14
C PHE A 282 22.59 -14.62 6.67
N GLY A 283 23.86 -15.00 6.66
CA GLY A 283 24.93 -14.21 7.28
C GLY A 283 25.07 -14.45 8.80
N THR A 284 25.68 -13.53 9.54
CA THR A 284 26.02 -13.74 10.97
C THR A 284 25.23 -12.87 11.94
N ASP A 285 24.39 -11.97 11.45
CA ASP A 285 23.67 -11.00 12.27
C ASP A 285 22.22 -10.84 11.78
N PRO A 286 21.20 -11.10 12.62
CA PRO A 286 19.79 -10.93 12.26
C PRO A 286 19.37 -9.49 11.98
N ASP A 287 20.17 -8.51 12.38
CA ASP A 287 19.93 -7.10 12.10
C ASP A 287 20.41 -6.69 10.69
N THR A 288 21.29 -7.49 10.08
CA THR A 288 21.89 -7.30 8.75
C THR A 288 21.97 -8.63 7.94
N PRO A 289 20.86 -9.41 7.83
CA PRO A 289 20.89 -10.68 7.13
C PRO A 289 20.88 -10.48 5.61
N PHE A 290 21.44 -11.45 4.88
CA PHE A 290 21.50 -11.48 3.41
C PHE A 290 22.32 -10.34 2.76
N ASP A 291 23.12 -9.58 3.52
CA ASP A 291 23.92 -8.45 3.03
C ASP A 291 25.11 -8.85 2.13
N LYS A 292 25.44 -10.15 2.07
CA LYS A 292 26.52 -10.66 1.22
C LYS A 292 26.00 -10.92 -0.18
N CYS A 293 26.32 -10.01 -1.10
CA CYS A 293 26.16 -10.24 -2.54
C CYS A 293 27.55 -10.31 -3.19
N PRO A 294 27.89 -11.37 -3.94
CA PRO A 294 29.11 -11.38 -4.74
C PRO A 294 29.08 -10.22 -5.74
N GLY A 295 30.23 -9.60 -5.97
CA GLY A 295 30.32 -8.41 -6.82
C GLY A 295 29.84 -8.69 -8.25
N PHE A 296 28.64 -8.23 -8.59
CA PHE A 296 28.11 -8.29 -9.94
C PHE A 296 28.47 -7.03 -10.71
N LYS A 297 28.73 -7.20 -12.01
CA LYS A 297 29.01 -6.10 -12.94
C LYS A 297 27.76 -5.26 -13.29
N HIS A 298 26.58 -5.82 -13.03
CA HIS A 298 25.29 -5.18 -13.26
C HIS A 298 24.50 -5.24 -11.95
N ASP A 299 24.40 -4.11 -11.25
CA ASP A 299 23.56 -3.99 -10.06
C ASP A 299 22.19 -3.36 -10.41
N HIS A 300 21.31 -3.26 -9.41
CA HIS A 300 20.00 -2.66 -9.59
C HIS A 300 20.07 -1.17 -9.99
N GLN A 301 21.13 -0.43 -9.64
CA GLN A 301 21.27 0.98 -10.04
C GLN A 301 21.57 1.08 -11.54
N ALA A 302 22.48 0.26 -12.05
CA ALA A 302 22.82 0.19 -13.46
C ALA A 302 21.60 -0.18 -14.33
N LEU A 303 20.74 -1.10 -13.85
CA LEU A 303 19.50 -1.46 -14.55
C LEU A 303 18.51 -0.28 -14.65
N ARG A 304 18.39 0.54 -13.61
CA ARG A 304 17.51 1.74 -13.62
C ARG A 304 18.00 2.79 -14.61
N VAL A 305 19.31 3.03 -14.65
CA VAL A 305 19.91 3.95 -15.63
C VAL A 305 19.78 3.41 -17.04
N ALA A 306 19.98 2.11 -17.25
CA ALA A 306 19.79 1.48 -18.55
C ALA A 306 18.34 1.63 -19.05
N ARG A 307 17.35 1.46 -18.16
CA ARG A 307 15.95 1.75 -18.48
C ARG A 307 15.74 3.22 -18.84
N PHE A 308 16.22 4.15 -18.02
CA PHE A 308 16.13 5.59 -18.32
C PHE A 308 16.73 5.92 -19.68
N HIS A 309 17.90 5.35 -19.99
CA HIS A 309 18.55 5.53 -21.28
C HIS A 309 17.70 4.97 -22.43
N GLN A 310 17.11 3.79 -22.27
CA GLN A 310 16.21 3.21 -23.28
C GLN A 310 15.00 4.12 -23.54
N ASP A 311 14.35 4.63 -22.48
CA ASP A 311 13.23 5.55 -22.60
C ASP A 311 13.66 6.89 -23.25
N VAL A 312 14.89 7.37 -22.99
CA VAL A 312 15.48 8.54 -23.69
C VAL A 312 15.67 8.24 -25.18
N GLU A 313 16.21 7.09 -25.55
CA GLU A 313 16.37 6.72 -26.96
C GLU A 313 15.03 6.60 -27.67
N ASP A 314 14.02 6.01 -27.02
CA ASP A 314 12.66 5.93 -27.55
C ASP A 314 11.99 7.31 -27.69
N LEU A 315 12.27 8.25 -26.79
CA LEU A 315 11.85 9.65 -26.93
C LEU A 315 12.51 10.31 -28.14
N LEU A 316 13.80 10.09 -28.35
CA LEU A 316 14.58 10.76 -29.41
C LEU A 316 14.31 10.18 -30.80
N GLN A 317 14.12 8.86 -30.89
CA GLN A 317 13.97 8.14 -32.16
C GLN A 317 12.49 7.98 -32.53
N ASN A 318 11.65 7.60 -31.58
CA ASN A 318 10.25 7.21 -31.80
C ASN A 318 9.24 8.26 -31.28
N TYR A 319 9.72 9.38 -30.73
CA TYR A 319 8.88 10.45 -30.16
C TYR A 319 7.94 9.95 -29.05
N ARG A 320 8.30 8.87 -28.36
CA ARG A 320 7.51 8.34 -27.23
C ARG A 320 7.79 9.19 -25.98
N PRO A 321 6.77 9.80 -25.34
CA PRO A 321 6.99 10.56 -24.13
C PRO A 321 7.65 9.72 -23.03
N MET A 322 8.52 10.37 -22.24
CA MET A 322 9.10 9.78 -21.05
C MET A 322 7.99 9.36 -20.07
N PRO A 323 8.15 8.23 -19.37
CA PRO A 323 7.34 7.89 -18.20
C PRO A 323 7.20 9.08 -17.23
N GLY A 324 6.06 9.17 -16.56
CA GLY A 324 5.63 10.23 -15.66
C GLY A 324 5.04 11.47 -16.35
N THR A 325 4.97 11.51 -17.69
CA THR A 325 4.56 12.71 -18.44
C THR A 325 3.21 12.59 -19.16
N TYR A 326 2.58 11.40 -19.21
CA TYR A 326 1.36 11.16 -20.01
C TYR A 326 0.09 11.81 -19.45
N LEU A 327 0.04 12.09 -18.14
CA LEU A 327 -1.14 12.65 -17.48
C LEU A 327 -0.87 14.09 -17.00
N ASN A 328 -1.90 14.93 -16.95
CA ASN A 328 -1.81 16.24 -16.31
C ASN A 328 -1.73 16.14 -14.78
N LEU A 329 -1.73 17.28 -14.06
CA LEU A 329 -1.65 17.30 -12.59
C LEU A 329 -2.88 16.72 -11.87
N GLN A 330 -3.97 16.56 -12.58
CA GLN A 330 -5.23 16.01 -12.13
C GLN A 330 -5.34 14.50 -12.44
N GLY A 331 -4.30 13.91 -13.05
CA GLY A 331 -4.27 12.50 -13.42
C GLY A 331 -5.07 12.17 -14.68
N ILE A 332 -5.39 13.17 -15.51
CA ILE A 332 -6.23 13.01 -16.68
C ILE A 332 -5.38 13.16 -17.95
N PRO A 333 -5.57 12.30 -18.97
CA PRO A 333 -5.07 12.55 -20.32
C PRO A 333 -5.74 13.81 -20.87
N HIS A 334 -5.00 14.91 -20.99
CA HIS A 334 -5.55 16.19 -21.40
C HIS A 334 -4.67 16.86 -22.45
N TYR A 335 -5.29 17.29 -23.53
CA TYR A 335 -4.64 18.10 -24.56
C TYR A 335 -4.60 19.56 -24.07
N SER A 336 -3.42 20.18 -24.05
CA SER A 336 -3.28 21.61 -23.72
C SER A 336 -2.16 22.25 -24.53
N ASN A 337 -2.40 23.46 -25.03
CA ASN A 337 -1.42 24.23 -25.79
C ASN A 337 -0.20 24.67 -24.97
N ALA A 338 -0.32 24.71 -23.63
CA ALA A 338 0.74 25.14 -22.72
C ALA A 338 1.50 23.96 -22.08
N ASN A 339 1.32 22.73 -22.59
CA ASN A 339 1.55 21.43 -21.97
C ASN A 339 2.76 21.31 -21.01
N ASP A 340 2.62 21.85 -19.79
CA ASP A 340 3.69 21.87 -18.79
C ASP A 340 4.00 20.46 -18.26
N SER A 341 3.13 19.46 -18.48
CA SER A 341 3.43 18.03 -18.23
C SER A 341 4.48 17.47 -19.19
N MET A 342 4.56 18.00 -20.42
CA MET A 342 5.55 17.60 -21.43
C MET A 342 6.91 18.26 -21.25
N PHE A 343 7.07 19.14 -20.27
CA PHE A 343 8.33 19.85 -20.05
C PHE A 343 9.56 18.93 -19.95
N PRO A 344 9.54 17.77 -19.24
CA PRO A 344 10.68 16.85 -19.19
C PRO A 344 11.09 16.33 -20.57
N ASN A 345 10.12 16.01 -21.43
CA ASN A 345 10.36 15.54 -22.80
C ASN A 345 11.10 16.60 -23.61
N HIS A 346 10.63 17.85 -23.53
CA HIS A 346 11.26 18.97 -24.23
C HIS A 346 12.67 19.27 -23.71
N LEU A 347 12.86 19.21 -22.39
CA LEU A 347 14.16 19.42 -21.74
C LEU A 347 15.21 18.40 -22.23
N ILE A 348 14.85 17.12 -22.28
CA ILE A 348 15.73 16.05 -22.75
C ILE A 348 16.02 16.21 -24.24
N ARG A 349 15.00 16.48 -25.07
CA ARG A 349 15.18 16.68 -26.52
C ARG A 349 16.07 17.87 -26.86
N ALA A 350 15.99 18.96 -26.09
CA ALA A 350 16.86 20.13 -26.25
C ALA A 350 18.34 19.82 -25.98
N SER A 351 18.62 18.77 -25.20
CA SER A 351 19.98 18.34 -24.83
C SER A 351 20.29 16.90 -25.26
N LYS A 352 19.69 16.44 -26.36
CA LYS A 352 19.68 15.03 -26.81
C LYS A 352 21.06 14.36 -26.80
N GLY A 353 22.09 15.03 -27.33
CA GLY A 353 23.44 14.47 -27.42
C GLY A 353 24.13 14.31 -26.07
N VAL A 354 23.83 15.18 -25.09
CA VAL A 354 24.40 15.10 -23.74
C VAL A 354 23.71 13.99 -22.95
N VAL A 355 22.37 13.96 -22.95
CA VAL A 355 21.63 12.99 -22.12
C VAL A 355 21.88 11.56 -22.57
N SER A 356 21.78 11.31 -23.88
CA SER A 356 22.02 9.97 -24.44
C SER A 356 23.45 9.49 -24.15
N GLU A 357 24.46 10.34 -24.41
CA GLU A 357 25.87 9.96 -24.26
C GLU A 357 26.28 9.69 -22.80
N TYR A 358 25.70 10.43 -21.84
CA TYR A 358 26.05 10.30 -20.42
C TYR A 358 25.38 9.10 -19.77
N THR A 359 24.18 8.73 -20.23
CA THR A 359 23.34 7.67 -19.64
C THR A 359 23.48 6.32 -20.34
N LYS A 360 24.14 6.26 -21.50
CA LYS A 360 24.41 5.01 -22.20
C LYS A 360 25.14 4.00 -21.30
N PRO A 361 25.09 2.69 -21.61
CA PRO A 361 25.89 1.69 -20.90
C PRO A 361 27.39 2.09 -20.85
N LYS A 362 27.98 2.08 -19.65
CA LYS A 362 29.34 2.61 -19.34
C LYS A 362 29.55 4.11 -19.57
N GLY A 363 28.48 4.90 -19.66
CA GLY A 363 28.55 6.36 -19.64
C GLY A 363 29.08 6.91 -18.32
N SER A 364 29.15 8.22 -18.17
CA SER A 364 29.59 8.85 -16.91
C SER A 364 28.55 8.76 -15.79
N VAL A 365 27.27 8.50 -16.12
CA VAL A 365 26.17 8.33 -15.17
C VAL A 365 25.89 6.84 -14.98
N GLN A 366 26.02 6.35 -13.75
CA GLN A 366 25.87 4.92 -13.40
C GLN A 366 24.73 4.64 -12.42
N ASP A 367 24.13 5.69 -11.83
CA ASP A 367 22.99 5.57 -10.93
C ASP A 367 21.96 6.70 -11.15
N MET A 368 20.80 6.56 -10.51
CA MET A 368 19.73 7.56 -10.62
C MET A 368 20.08 8.89 -9.92
N THR A 369 21.05 8.91 -9.00
CA THR A 369 21.57 10.15 -8.41
C THR A 369 22.34 10.96 -9.44
N GLY A 370 23.10 10.31 -10.32
CA GLY A 370 23.77 10.90 -11.47
C GLY A 370 22.77 11.41 -12.50
N VAL A 371 21.71 10.66 -12.80
CA VAL A 371 20.61 11.12 -13.67
C VAL A 371 19.95 12.37 -13.07
N LYS A 372 19.67 12.37 -11.76
CA LYS A 372 19.14 13.54 -11.05
C LYS A 372 20.04 14.77 -11.23
N LYS A 373 21.35 14.64 -10.97
CA LYS A 373 22.32 15.75 -11.14
C LYS A 373 22.39 16.24 -12.58
N LEU A 374 22.32 15.32 -13.55
CA LEU A 374 22.27 15.65 -14.97
C LEU A 374 21.02 16.49 -15.28
N ILE A 375 19.83 16.05 -14.87
CA ILE A 375 18.58 16.80 -15.06
C ILE A 375 18.62 18.17 -14.34
N GLU A 376 19.17 18.24 -13.12
CA GLU A 376 19.39 19.50 -12.40
C GLU A 376 20.29 20.46 -13.18
N SER A 377 21.36 19.95 -13.80
CA SER A 377 22.25 20.75 -14.65
C SER A 377 21.53 21.29 -15.88
N LEU A 378 20.66 20.49 -16.52
CA LEU A 378 19.88 20.94 -17.68
C LEU A 378 18.84 21.99 -17.30
N MET A 379 18.16 21.79 -16.17
CA MET A 379 17.27 22.80 -15.59
C MET A 379 18.04 24.07 -15.19
N GLY A 380 19.34 23.92 -14.92
CA GLY A 380 20.31 24.96 -14.60
C GLY A 380 20.70 25.85 -15.78
N ASP A 381 20.59 25.34 -17.01
CA ASP A 381 21.18 25.94 -18.20
C ASP A 381 20.19 26.85 -18.95
N ILE A 382 20.49 28.16 -18.96
CA ILE A 382 19.69 29.17 -19.64
C ILE A 382 19.56 28.90 -21.15
N LYS A 383 20.60 28.40 -21.82
CA LYS A 383 20.55 28.13 -23.27
C LYS A 383 19.60 26.98 -23.56
N VAL A 384 19.62 25.94 -22.73
CA VAL A 384 18.70 24.80 -22.83
C VAL A 384 17.27 25.27 -22.64
N LEU A 385 17.00 26.08 -21.60
CA LEU A 385 15.64 26.57 -21.33
C LEU A 385 15.11 27.53 -22.39
N VAL A 386 15.96 28.37 -22.97
CA VAL A 386 15.59 29.20 -24.13
C VAL A 386 15.26 28.31 -25.33
N ALA A 387 16.06 27.27 -25.60
CA ALA A 387 15.75 26.32 -26.67
C ALA A 387 14.41 25.59 -26.45
N VAL A 388 14.10 25.20 -25.21
CA VAL A 388 12.80 24.62 -24.85
C VAL A 388 11.67 25.63 -25.09
N ALA A 389 11.81 26.87 -24.63
CA ALA A 389 10.78 27.90 -24.79
C ALA A 389 10.47 28.18 -26.28
N VAL A 390 11.51 28.25 -27.12
CA VAL A 390 11.38 28.50 -28.56
C VAL A 390 10.72 27.32 -29.29
N ASN A 391 11.15 26.09 -28.99
CA ASN A 391 10.73 24.92 -29.77
C ASN A 391 9.41 24.29 -29.31
N SER A 392 8.96 24.57 -28.08
CA SER A 392 7.87 23.81 -27.45
C SER A 392 6.63 24.63 -27.13
N ARG A 393 6.61 25.94 -27.46
CA ARG A 393 5.60 26.91 -26.99
C ARG A 393 5.38 26.85 -25.46
N SER A 394 6.35 26.33 -24.72
CA SER A 394 6.27 26.18 -23.27
C SER A 394 6.60 27.52 -22.62
N ASN A 395 5.64 28.06 -21.87
CA ASN A 395 5.80 29.35 -21.22
C ASN A 395 6.73 29.20 -19.99
N VAL A 396 8.02 29.45 -20.15
CA VAL A 396 8.96 29.68 -19.03
C VAL A 396 8.86 31.16 -18.62
N ILE A 397 8.88 31.45 -17.31
CA ILE A 397 8.78 32.83 -16.82
C ILE A 397 10.15 33.50 -16.89
N PHE A 398 10.26 34.56 -17.69
CA PHE A 398 11.44 35.43 -17.77
C PHE A 398 11.28 36.63 -16.82
N ASN A 399 12.18 36.77 -15.85
CA ASN A 399 12.25 37.98 -15.03
C ASN A 399 13.23 39.00 -15.65
N ASN A 400 12.99 40.30 -15.44
CA ASN A 400 13.81 41.45 -15.90
C ASN A 400 15.30 41.44 -15.45
N ARG A 401 15.78 40.38 -14.81
CA ARG A 401 17.17 40.17 -14.37
C ARG A 401 17.67 38.79 -14.78
N SER A 402 17.69 38.48 -16.09
CA SER A 402 18.38 37.32 -16.68
C SER A 402 18.22 35.96 -15.95
N SER A 403 17.10 35.75 -15.25
CA SER A 403 16.87 34.64 -14.34
C SER A 403 15.54 33.99 -14.69
N TYR A 404 15.57 32.66 -14.85
CA TYR A 404 14.42 31.84 -15.18
C TYR A 404 13.88 31.16 -13.91
N ARG A 405 12.57 30.88 -13.88
CA ARG A 405 11.96 30.04 -12.85
C ARG A 405 10.96 29.08 -13.48
N LEU A 406 11.14 27.79 -13.22
CA LEU A 406 10.19 26.78 -13.64
C LEU A 406 8.85 26.95 -12.91
N LYS A 407 7.76 26.76 -13.65
CA LYS A 407 6.41 26.76 -13.09
C LYS A 407 6.23 25.63 -12.09
N ARG A 408 5.17 25.70 -11.27
CA ARG A 408 4.82 24.61 -10.34
C ARG A 408 4.57 23.30 -11.09
N GLU A 409 3.84 23.34 -12.20
CA GLU A 409 3.49 22.13 -12.95
C GLU A 409 4.71 21.46 -13.56
N GLN A 410 5.54 22.21 -14.30
CA GLN A 410 6.81 21.73 -14.87
C GLN A 410 7.71 21.02 -13.82
N ARG A 411 7.78 21.60 -12.61
CA ARG A 411 8.51 21.01 -11.48
C ARG A 411 7.88 19.71 -10.98
N ILE A 412 6.55 19.62 -10.93
CA ILE A 412 5.84 18.37 -10.61
C ILE A 412 6.10 17.33 -11.70
N SER A 413 6.06 17.70 -12.99
CA SER A 413 6.29 16.81 -14.12
C SER A 413 7.68 16.17 -14.10
N ILE A 414 8.72 16.95 -13.78
CA ILE A 414 10.09 16.41 -13.60
C ILE A 414 10.11 15.39 -12.47
N ARG A 415 9.41 15.67 -11.35
CA ARG A 415 9.37 14.74 -10.21
C ARG A 415 8.66 13.44 -10.54
N ARG A 416 7.53 13.53 -11.23
CA ARG A 416 6.78 12.36 -11.73
C ARG A 416 7.61 11.54 -12.70
N MET A 417 8.32 12.17 -13.64
CA MET A 417 9.23 11.43 -14.51
C MET A 417 10.31 10.70 -13.71
N MET A 418 10.97 11.39 -12.77
CA MET A 418 12.04 10.78 -11.97
C MET A 418 11.54 9.63 -11.08
N SER A 419 10.33 9.72 -10.51
CA SER A 419 9.76 8.68 -9.64
C SER A 419 9.54 7.35 -10.34
N HIS A 420 9.35 7.34 -11.67
CA HIS A 420 9.22 6.09 -12.41
C HIS A 420 10.51 5.27 -12.39
N TYR A 421 11.68 5.88 -12.23
CA TYR A 421 12.98 5.19 -12.29
C TYR A 421 13.62 4.98 -10.91
N TRP A 422 13.17 5.77 -9.93
CA TRP A 422 13.53 5.54 -8.56
C TRP A 422 13.06 4.12 -8.17
N ASP A 423 14.00 3.23 -7.79
CA ASP A 423 13.79 1.86 -7.25
C ASP A 423 13.11 0.92 -8.22
N ASN A 424 13.04 1.34 -9.47
CA ASN A 424 12.23 0.66 -10.44
C ASN A 424 12.99 0.55 -11.77
N GLY A 425 13.59 -0.62 -11.96
CA GLY A 425 14.18 -1.02 -13.23
C GLY A 425 13.20 -1.73 -14.18
N SER A 426 11.94 -1.91 -13.78
CA SER A 426 10.92 -2.60 -14.58
C SER A 426 10.30 -1.67 -15.62
N ILE A 427 9.52 -2.21 -16.55
CA ILE A 427 8.83 -1.42 -17.59
C ILE A 427 7.71 -0.51 -17.03
N PHE A 428 7.21 -0.82 -15.83
CA PHE A 428 6.07 -0.17 -15.20
C PHE A 428 6.43 1.18 -14.56
N GLY A 429 5.44 2.03 -14.32
CA GLY A 429 5.61 3.29 -13.61
C GLY A 429 5.80 3.13 -12.10
N LEU A 430 5.50 1.94 -11.57
CA LEU A 430 5.52 1.60 -10.17
C LEU A 430 6.49 0.45 -9.87
N ASP A 431 7.15 0.49 -8.71
CA ASP A 431 7.83 -0.69 -8.15
C ASP A 431 6.78 -1.71 -7.66
N LEU A 432 6.45 -2.66 -8.54
CA LEU A 432 5.41 -3.65 -8.28
C LEU A 432 5.77 -4.64 -7.16
N VAL A 433 7.07 -4.90 -6.92
CA VAL A 433 7.47 -5.73 -5.77
C VAL A 433 7.08 -5.01 -4.49
N GLY A 434 7.49 -3.75 -4.34
CA GLY A 434 7.12 -2.96 -3.18
C GLY A 434 5.62 -2.77 -3.03
N ALA A 435 4.88 -2.62 -4.14
CA ALA A 435 3.42 -2.49 -4.11
C ALA A 435 2.75 -3.76 -3.57
N VAL A 436 3.15 -4.95 -4.04
CA VAL A 436 2.63 -6.23 -3.53
C VAL A 436 2.94 -6.39 -2.04
N ILE A 437 4.16 -6.07 -1.60
CA ILE A 437 4.53 -6.19 -0.18
C ILE A 437 3.68 -5.28 0.72
N ARG A 438 3.45 -4.03 0.30
CA ARG A 438 2.57 -3.10 1.01
C ARG A 438 1.12 -3.58 1.01
N GLN A 439 0.57 -3.96 -0.14
CA GLN A 439 -0.79 -4.51 -0.23
C GLN A 439 -0.95 -5.80 0.59
N GLY A 440 0.11 -6.59 0.75
CA GLY A 440 0.15 -7.75 1.64
C GLY A 440 -0.24 -7.42 3.09
N THR A 441 0.07 -6.21 3.59
CA THR A 441 -0.35 -5.74 4.92
C THR A 441 -1.88 -5.59 5.00
N PHE A 442 -2.50 -5.05 3.94
CA PHE A 442 -3.95 -4.93 3.86
C PHE A 442 -4.60 -6.32 3.78
N ILE A 443 -4.10 -7.19 2.89
CA ILE A 443 -4.58 -8.56 2.71
C ILE A 443 -4.62 -9.32 4.04
N GLN A 444 -3.51 -9.37 4.77
CA GLN A 444 -3.45 -10.03 6.09
C GLN A 444 -4.44 -9.46 7.10
N LYS A 445 -4.64 -8.13 7.11
CA LYS A 445 -5.60 -7.52 8.03
C LYS A 445 -7.04 -7.88 7.66
N MET A 446 -7.36 -7.93 6.37
CA MET A 446 -8.69 -8.34 5.91
C MET A 446 -8.97 -9.81 6.19
N ASP A 447 -7.95 -10.66 6.01
CA ASP A 447 -8.00 -12.08 6.32
C ASP A 447 -8.16 -12.34 7.84
N ASN A 448 -7.38 -11.65 8.68
CA ASN A 448 -7.52 -11.74 10.15
C ASN A 448 -8.87 -11.23 10.69
N LEU A 449 -9.55 -10.33 9.96
CA LEU A 449 -10.92 -9.90 10.30
C LEU A 449 -11.95 -10.99 10.00
N ASP A 450 -11.61 -11.91 9.08
CA ASP A 450 -12.37 -13.09 8.71
C ASP A 450 -13.85 -12.81 8.37
N TRP A 451 -14.10 -11.69 7.67
CA TRP A 451 -15.47 -11.30 7.33
C TRP A 451 -16.12 -12.22 6.31
N ILE A 452 -15.34 -12.94 5.52
CA ILE A 452 -15.86 -13.82 4.48
C ILE A 452 -16.66 -14.98 5.07
N HIS A 453 -16.25 -15.49 6.24
CA HIS A 453 -16.96 -16.54 6.98
C HIS A 453 -18.02 -15.97 7.94
N SER A 454 -18.23 -14.64 7.96
CA SER A 454 -19.23 -14.03 8.82
C SER A 454 -20.65 -14.25 8.27
N PRO A 455 -21.62 -14.71 9.08
CA PRO A 455 -23.03 -14.78 8.65
C PRO A 455 -23.61 -13.39 8.34
N ALA A 456 -22.97 -12.30 8.79
CA ALA A 456 -23.35 -10.93 8.52
C ALA A 456 -22.62 -10.29 7.32
N VAL A 457 -21.81 -11.04 6.57
CA VAL A 457 -20.94 -10.51 5.49
C VAL A 457 -21.69 -9.57 4.53
N ALA A 458 -22.90 -9.96 4.11
CA ALA A 458 -23.75 -9.16 3.24
C ALA A 458 -24.14 -7.80 3.84
N ALA A 459 -24.52 -7.78 5.13
CA ALA A 459 -24.87 -6.55 5.84
C ALA A 459 -23.64 -5.68 6.10
N THR A 460 -22.49 -6.29 6.38
CA THR A 460 -21.19 -5.62 6.53
C THR A 460 -20.79 -4.91 5.24
N MET A 461 -20.88 -5.59 4.09
CA MET A 461 -20.60 -4.98 2.78
C MET A 461 -21.53 -3.79 2.48
N GLN A 462 -22.82 -3.91 2.79
CA GLN A 462 -23.75 -2.77 2.61
C GLN A 462 -23.43 -1.57 3.50
N ARG A 463 -23.00 -1.82 4.75
CA ARG A 463 -22.59 -0.75 5.68
C ARG A 463 -21.34 -0.03 5.19
N LEU A 464 -20.31 -0.76 4.76
CA LEU A 464 -19.06 -0.17 4.31
C LEU A 464 -19.22 0.60 2.99
N ILE A 465 -20.11 0.18 2.10
CA ILE A 465 -20.38 0.91 0.84
C ILE A 465 -20.99 2.29 1.14
N ARG A 466 -21.96 2.37 2.07
CA ARG A 466 -22.51 3.66 2.53
C ARG A 466 -21.44 4.55 3.15
N LYS A 467 -20.53 3.96 3.93
CA LYS A 467 -19.41 4.68 4.55
C LYS A 467 -18.40 5.16 3.50
N TYR A 468 -18.15 4.37 2.46
CA TYR A 468 -17.32 4.71 1.31
C TYR A 468 -17.88 5.89 0.52
N ASP A 469 -19.20 5.98 0.32
CA ASP A 469 -19.82 7.12 -0.35
C ASP A 469 -19.52 8.45 0.37
N VAL A 470 -19.63 8.46 1.71
CA VAL A 470 -19.27 9.62 2.54
C VAL A 470 -17.77 9.90 2.46
N PHE A 471 -16.92 8.87 2.52
CA PHE A 471 -15.48 9.01 2.37
C PHE A 471 -15.09 9.64 1.02
N PHE A 472 -15.71 9.19 -0.07
CA PHE A 472 -15.48 9.77 -1.39
C PHE A 472 -15.93 11.24 -1.46
N GLN A 473 -17.05 11.58 -0.82
CA GLN A 473 -17.48 12.98 -0.67
C GLN A 473 -16.46 13.85 0.08
N ILE A 474 -15.84 13.31 1.14
CA ILE A 474 -14.75 14.00 1.87
C ILE A 474 -13.59 14.29 0.91
N MET A 475 -13.15 13.29 0.15
CA MET A 475 -12.05 13.42 -0.81
C MET A 475 -12.34 14.47 -1.89
N ILE A 476 -13.52 14.42 -2.54
CA ILE A 476 -13.84 15.36 -3.62
C ILE A 476 -14.02 16.80 -3.11
N SER A 477 -14.50 16.98 -1.88
CA SER A 477 -14.76 18.31 -1.30
C SER A 477 -13.51 19.00 -0.74
N HIS A 478 -12.42 18.26 -0.53
CA HIS A 478 -11.21 18.79 0.12
C HIS A 478 -9.96 18.47 -0.69
N ALA A 479 -9.86 19.02 -1.90
CA ALA A 479 -8.80 18.72 -2.86
C ALA A 479 -7.36 18.87 -2.34
N ASN A 480 -7.10 19.68 -1.31
CA ASN A 480 -5.77 19.94 -0.77
C ASN A 480 -5.49 19.19 0.56
N LYS A 481 -6.32 18.19 0.89
CA LYS A 481 -6.19 17.37 2.09
C LYS A 481 -6.28 15.89 1.71
N MET A 482 -5.36 15.09 2.23
CA MET A 482 -5.41 13.64 2.13
C MET A 482 -6.50 13.12 3.06
N ALA A 483 -7.37 12.26 2.55
CA ALA A 483 -8.28 11.45 3.36
C ALA A 483 -7.68 10.05 3.52
N VAL A 484 -7.85 9.45 4.70
CA VAL A 484 -7.31 8.11 4.98
C VAL A 484 -8.45 7.17 5.34
N PRO A 485 -8.58 6.03 4.64
CA PRO A 485 -9.68 5.11 4.85
C PRO A 485 -9.50 4.30 6.15
N THR A 486 -10.61 3.76 6.62
CA THR A 486 -10.64 2.61 7.54
C THR A 486 -10.61 1.33 6.70
N LEU A 487 -10.22 0.18 7.27
CA LEU A 487 -10.11 -1.11 6.53
C LEU A 487 -11.39 -1.47 5.74
N ASP A 488 -12.56 -1.25 6.34
CA ASP A 488 -13.86 -1.45 5.69
C ASP A 488 -14.07 -0.52 4.49
N VAL A 489 -13.77 0.76 4.63
CA VAL A 489 -13.86 1.76 3.54
C VAL A 489 -12.85 1.45 2.43
N ASP A 490 -11.66 1.01 2.81
CA ASP A 490 -10.58 0.73 1.86
C ASP A 490 -10.89 -0.50 1.01
N LEU A 491 -11.51 -1.54 1.59
CA LEU A 491 -12.03 -2.68 0.81
C LEU A 491 -12.99 -2.22 -0.30
N ALA A 492 -13.94 -1.34 0.02
CA ALA A 492 -14.85 -0.78 -0.99
C ALA A 492 -14.09 0.05 -2.04
N TRP A 493 -13.12 0.85 -1.59
CA TRP A 493 -12.34 1.70 -2.50
C TRP A 493 -11.46 0.88 -3.44
N HIS A 494 -10.74 -0.11 -2.93
CA HIS A 494 -9.95 -1.06 -3.71
C HIS A 494 -10.84 -1.81 -4.71
N THR A 495 -12.00 -2.31 -4.27
CA THR A 495 -12.97 -2.96 -5.16
C THR A 495 -13.39 -2.05 -6.32
N HIS A 496 -13.56 -0.75 -6.07
CA HIS A 496 -13.91 0.21 -7.11
C HIS A 496 -12.75 0.42 -8.11
N GLN A 497 -11.51 0.50 -7.60
CA GLN A 497 -10.31 0.67 -8.43
C GLN A 497 -10.05 -0.54 -9.36
N MET A 498 -10.53 -1.73 -8.98
CA MET A 498 -10.53 -2.92 -9.85
C MET A 498 -11.48 -2.79 -11.06
N SER A 499 -12.15 -1.66 -11.24
CA SER A 499 -12.90 -1.28 -12.46
C SER A 499 -12.36 0.05 -12.99
N PRO A 500 -11.11 0.09 -13.51
CA PRO A 500 -10.32 1.31 -13.69
C PRO A 500 -11.01 2.39 -14.52
N SER A 501 -11.64 2.02 -15.64
CA SER A 501 -12.41 2.96 -16.46
C SER A 501 -13.64 3.52 -15.73
N ARG A 502 -14.39 2.66 -15.04
CA ARG A 502 -15.55 3.09 -14.25
C ARG A 502 -15.14 4.02 -13.10
N TYR A 503 -14.08 3.66 -12.37
CA TYR A 503 -13.54 4.48 -11.28
C TYR A 503 -13.03 5.85 -11.78
N PHE A 504 -12.42 5.89 -12.97
CA PHE A 504 -12.04 7.13 -13.65
C PHE A 504 -13.27 8.00 -13.97
N MET A 505 -14.29 7.43 -14.61
CA MET A 505 -15.53 8.14 -14.97
C MET A 505 -16.26 8.67 -13.73
N TYR A 506 -16.37 7.85 -12.68
CA TYR A 506 -16.94 8.25 -11.39
C TYR A 506 -16.16 9.42 -10.78
N SER A 507 -14.83 9.30 -10.68
CA SER A 507 -13.96 10.35 -10.17
C SER A 507 -14.11 11.66 -10.94
N HIS A 508 -14.05 11.58 -12.26
CA HIS A 508 -14.20 12.71 -13.15
C HIS A 508 -15.56 13.40 -12.97
N ALA A 509 -16.66 12.63 -12.98
CA ALA A 509 -18.01 13.16 -12.86
C ALA A 509 -18.27 13.81 -11.49
N LYS A 510 -17.89 13.13 -10.38
CA LYS A 510 -18.12 13.67 -9.02
C LYS A 510 -17.24 14.89 -8.75
N THR A 511 -15.98 14.90 -9.20
CA THR A 511 -15.11 16.07 -9.02
C THR A 511 -15.56 17.25 -9.89
N SER A 512 -16.04 17.02 -11.11
CA SER A 512 -16.58 18.08 -11.98
C SER A 512 -17.76 18.81 -11.35
N LYS A 513 -18.63 18.10 -10.63
CA LYS A 513 -19.79 18.68 -9.92
C LYS A 513 -19.39 19.59 -8.75
N VAL A 514 -18.24 19.34 -8.12
CA VAL A 514 -17.77 20.06 -6.93
C VAL A 514 -16.70 21.11 -7.26
N ARG A 515 -15.90 20.89 -8.30
CA ARG A 515 -14.72 21.69 -8.68
C ARG A 515 -14.84 22.12 -10.14
N VAL A 516 -15.63 23.18 -10.38
CA VAL A 516 -15.90 23.69 -11.73
C VAL A 516 -14.59 23.98 -12.48
N GLY A 517 -14.44 23.38 -13.66
CA GLY A 517 -13.29 23.57 -14.55
C GLY A 517 -12.02 22.79 -14.17
N VAL A 518 -12.02 21.97 -13.11
CA VAL A 518 -10.85 21.18 -12.68
C VAL A 518 -11.27 19.76 -12.28
N PRO A 519 -11.77 18.94 -13.23
CA PRO A 519 -12.02 17.53 -12.98
C PRO A 519 -10.71 16.84 -12.54
N ALA A 520 -10.83 15.80 -11.72
CA ALA A 520 -9.68 15.01 -11.29
C ALA A 520 -9.99 13.52 -11.24
N PHE A 521 -9.00 12.73 -11.65
CA PHE A 521 -8.97 11.30 -11.41
C PHE A 521 -8.43 11.07 -10.00
N MET A 522 -9.24 10.55 -9.09
CA MET A 522 -8.83 10.37 -7.69
C MET A 522 -7.76 9.28 -7.59
N ASP A 523 -6.65 9.61 -6.94
CA ASP A 523 -5.51 8.71 -6.80
C ASP A 523 -5.56 7.91 -5.51
N HIS A 524 -4.80 6.82 -5.47
CA HIS A 524 -4.54 6.05 -4.25
C HIS A 524 -3.03 6.02 -4.03
N ASP A 525 -2.53 6.91 -3.16
CA ASP A 525 -1.10 7.05 -2.90
C ASP A 525 -0.55 5.77 -2.24
N ASP A 526 0.35 5.09 -2.94
CA ASP A 526 0.90 3.81 -2.51
C ASP A 526 2.02 3.93 -1.45
N LYS A 527 2.59 5.12 -1.25
CA LYS A 527 3.54 5.42 -0.16
C LYS A 527 3.19 6.75 0.53
N VAL A 528 2.96 6.70 1.84
CA VAL A 528 2.66 7.86 2.68
C VAL A 528 3.48 7.77 3.98
N ASP A 529 4.06 8.90 4.41
CA ASP A 529 4.74 8.98 5.70
C ASP A 529 3.76 8.64 6.85
N GLU A 530 4.18 7.75 7.76
CA GLU A 530 3.32 7.26 8.85
C GLU A 530 2.75 8.38 9.74
N ALA A 531 3.51 9.47 9.96
CA ALA A 531 3.02 10.59 10.74
C ALA A 531 2.00 11.42 9.95
N GLU A 532 2.25 11.70 8.67
CA GLU A 532 1.26 12.35 7.80
C GLU A 532 -0.02 11.53 7.69
N LEU A 533 0.09 10.20 7.53
CA LEU A 533 -1.03 9.27 7.47
C LEU A 533 -1.91 9.34 8.72
N SER A 534 -1.31 9.30 9.91
CA SER A 534 -2.10 9.40 11.14
C SER A 534 -2.75 10.78 11.33
N ASP A 535 -2.17 11.87 10.83
CA ASP A 535 -2.79 13.21 10.93
C ASP A 535 -4.00 13.29 9.98
N ALA A 536 -3.84 12.75 8.77
CA ALA A 536 -4.89 12.66 7.78
C ALA A 536 -6.04 11.74 8.22
N PHE A 537 -5.77 10.64 8.92
CA PHE A 537 -6.79 9.78 9.53
C PHE A 537 -7.59 10.48 10.64
N GLN A 538 -6.91 11.22 11.53
CA GLN A 538 -7.58 12.03 12.55
C GLN A 538 -8.47 13.09 11.89
N TRP A 539 -7.98 13.76 10.84
CA TRP A 539 -8.74 14.75 10.10
C TRP A 539 -9.95 14.14 9.38
N THR A 540 -9.78 12.96 8.76
CA THR A 540 -10.86 12.24 8.06
C THR A 540 -11.93 11.80 9.05
N SER A 541 -11.52 11.26 10.20
CA SER A 541 -12.44 10.88 11.28
C SER A 541 -13.30 12.06 11.76
N LYS A 542 -12.67 13.24 11.91
CA LYS A 542 -13.38 14.47 12.26
C LYS A 542 -14.33 14.92 11.15
N LYS A 543 -13.92 14.86 9.88
CA LYS A 543 -14.76 15.27 8.74
C LYS A 543 -15.95 14.36 8.52
N TYR A 544 -15.76 13.06 8.70
CA TYR A 544 -16.84 12.08 8.69
C TYR A 544 -17.86 12.39 9.79
N PHE A 545 -17.40 12.63 11.02
CA PHE A 545 -18.25 13.05 12.14
C PHE A 545 -19.06 14.32 11.82
N GLU A 546 -18.44 15.32 11.18
CA GLU A 546 -19.10 16.58 10.80
C GLU A 546 -20.19 16.36 9.73
N ILE A 547 -19.90 15.58 8.69
CA ILE A 547 -20.83 15.34 7.56
C ILE A 547 -22.02 14.46 7.97
N THR A 548 -21.77 13.46 8.81
CA THR A 548 -22.80 12.50 9.27
C THR A 548 -23.58 12.99 10.50
N ASN A 549 -23.29 14.21 10.97
CA ASN A 549 -23.94 14.80 12.14
C ASN A 549 -23.82 13.92 13.41
N GLY A 550 -22.64 13.33 13.63
CA GLY A 550 -22.30 12.65 14.88
C GLY A 550 -22.04 11.15 14.79
N GLU A 551 -21.92 10.55 13.61
CA GLU A 551 -21.48 9.15 13.50
C GLU A 551 -19.96 9.01 13.70
N LEU A 552 -19.52 7.83 14.12
CA LEU A 552 -18.11 7.53 14.34
C LEU A 552 -17.50 6.91 13.08
N TYR A 553 -16.34 7.43 12.68
CA TYR A 553 -15.65 6.88 11.51
C TYR A 553 -14.98 5.53 11.79
N SER A 554 -14.44 5.34 12.99
CA SER A 554 -13.89 4.05 13.43
C SER A 554 -14.54 3.67 14.75
N GLU A 555 -15.12 2.48 14.78
CA GLU A 555 -15.76 1.85 15.94
C GLU A 555 -14.77 1.00 16.76
N CYS A 556 -13.53 0.81 16.26
CA CYS A 556 -12.47 0.06 16.93
C CYS A 556 -12.10 0.67 18.29
N THR A 557 -11.94 -0.16 19.31
CA THR A 557 -11.63 0.20 20.70
C THR A 557 -10.12 0.15 21.02
N CYS A 558 -9.25 0.06 20.00
CA CYS A 558 -7.81 0.11 20.21
C CYS A 558 -7.34 1.46 20.79
N TRP A 559 -6.20 1.46 21.49
CA TRP A 559 -5.66 2.65 22.14
C TRP A 559 -5.49 3.84 21.17
N TYR A 560 -5.11 3.56 19.92
CA TYR A 560 -4.93 4.57 18.87
C TYR A 560 -6.24 5.18 18.40
N CYS A 561 -7.26 4.35 18.15
CA CYS A 561 -8.58 4.83 17.72
C CYS A 561 -9.27 5.62 18.83
N GLU A 562 -9.12 5.20 20.09
CA GLU A 562 -9.56 5.98 21.25
C GLU A 562 -8.86 7.35 21.33
N ALA A 563 -7.52 7.37 21.23
CA ALA A 563 -6.74 8.62 21.23
C ALA A 563 -7.17 9.57 20.10
N THR A 564 -7.42 9.00 18.93
CA THR A 564 -7.87 9.73 17.74
C THR A 564 -9.25 10.35 17.98
N ARG A 565 -10.23 9.58 18.46
CA ARG A 565 -11.57 10.09 18.79
C ARG A 565 -11.56 11.15 19.89
N GLU A 566 -10.79 10.91 20.94
CA GLU A 566 -10.63 11.82 22.08
C GLU A 566 -10.27 13.25 21.63
N SER A 567 -9.40 13.35 20.63
CA SER A 567 -8.85 14.62 20.15
C SER A 567 -9.90 15.61 19.61
N PHE A 568 -11.03 15.12 19.10
CA PHE A 568 -12.09 15.97 18.53
C PHE A 568 -13.44 15.84 19.24
N LEU A 569 -13.67 14.76 20.01
CA LEU A 569 -14.90 14.62 20.81
C LEU A 569 -14.86 15.46 22.09
N TYR A 570 -13.69 15.75 22.65
CA TYR A 570 -13.55 16.48 23.92
C TYR A 570 -12.61 17.70 23.81
N PRO A 571 -12.91 18.69 22.96
CA PRO A 571 -12.12 19.92 22.87
C PRO A 571 -12.18 20.70 24.19
N THR A 572 -11.06 21.31 24.57
CA THR A 572 -10.80 21.78 25.95
C THR A 572 -11.62 22.98 26.42
N LEU A 573 -12.44 23.63 25.59
CA LEU A 573 -13.08 24.92 25.93
C LEU A 573 -14.45 25.15 25.21
N SER A 574 -15.26 24.12 24.97
CA SER A 574 -16.53 24.30 24.22
C SER A 574 -17.71 23.51 24.80
N ILE A 575 -18.89 24.15 24.83
CA ILE A 575 -20.16 23.46 25.08
C ILE A 575 -20.40 22.48 23.93
N PRO A 576 -20.64 21.18 24.20
CA PRO A 576 -20.80 20.20 23.14
C PRO A 576 -22.11 20.43 22.37
N SER A 577 -22.04 20.42 21.04
CA SER A 577 -23.23 20.38 20.18
C SER A 577 -24.07 19.12 20.45
N SER A 578 -25.29 19.06 19.90
CA SER A 578 -26.10 17.83 19.90
C SER A 578 -25.38 16.66 19.24
N SER A 579 -24.74 16.89 18.08
CA SER A 579 -23.94 15.88 17.38
C SER A 579 -22.75 15.39 18.20
N THR A 580 -22.02 16.29 18.88
CA THR A 580 -20.94 15.90 19.79
C THR A 580 -21.45 15.07 20.97
N ARG A 581 -22.60 15.42 21.54
CA ARG A 581 -23.22 14.63 22.63
C ARG A 581 -23.62 13.23 22.15
N ARG A 582 -24.22 13.13 20.95
CA ARG A 582 -24.53 11.85 20.30
C ARG A 582 -23.28 11.01 20.09
N ALA A 583 -22.25 11.57 19.46
CA ALA A 583 -21.00 10.86 19.20
C ALA A 583 -20.28 10.41 20.48
N ARG A 584 -20.31 11.21 21.55
CA ARG A 584 -19.81 10.80 22.86
C ARG A 584 -20.57 9.62 23.42
N THR A 585 -21.91 9.61 23.29
CA THR A 585 -22.75 8.50 23.73
C THR A 585 -22.44 7.22 22.94
N LEU A 586 -22.32 7.34 21.61
CA LEU A 586 -21.92 6.21 20.76
C LEU A 586 -20.54 5.68 21.13
N ALA A 587 -19.56 6.57 21.33
CA ALA A 587 -18.20 6.17 21.70
C ALA A 587 -18.15 5.51 23.09
N GLU A 588 -19.06 5.90 23.99
CA GLU A 588 -19.18 5.31 25.32
C GLU A 588 -19.75 3.90 25.29
N SER A 589 -20.66 3.59 24.36
CA SER A 589 -21.26 2.26 24.24
C SER A 589 -20.40 1.24 23.48
N LEU A 590 -19.32 1.65 22.81
CA LEU A 590 -18.50 0.75 21.98
C LEU A 590 -17.90 -0.43 22.76
N HIS A 591 -17.51 -0.23 24.02
CA HIS A 591 -16.93 -1.32 24.84
C HIS A 591 -17.97 -2.34 25.31
N ASP A 592 -19.25 -1.96 25.28
CA ASP A 592 -20.37 -2.79 25.72
C ASP A 592 -21.13 -3.39 24.52
N ASP A 593 -20.70 -3.09 23.29
CA ASP A 593 -21.35 -3.53 22.06
C ASP A 593 -20.91 -4.96 21.70
N PRO A 594 -21.81 -5.95 21.69
CA PRO A 594 -21.47 -7.35 21.39
C PRO A 594 -21.00 -7.57 19.95
N HIS A 595 -21.22 -6.61 19.04
CA HIS A 595 -20.75 -6.68 17.65
C HIS A 595 -19.34 -6.11 17.47
N ILE A 596 -18.76 -5.49 18.50
CA ILE A 596 -17.40 -4.97 18.49
C ILE A 596 -16.52 -5.93 19.30
N SER A 597 -15.49 -6.49 18.66
CA SER A 597 -14.59 -7.41 19.35
C SER A 597 -13.80 -6.68 20.45
N SER A 598 -13.59 -7.34 21.59
CA SER A 598 -12.67 -6.85 22.61
C SER A 598 -11.20 -6.92 22.18
N GLU A 599 -10.90 -7.68 21.11
CA GLU A 599 -9.58 -7.76 20.50
C GLU A 599 -9.45 -6.70 19.40
N PRO A 600 -8.59 -5.68 19.58
CA PRO A 600 -8.40 -4.59 18.62
C PRO A 600 -8.17 -5.00 17.17
N ASP A 601 -7.38 -6.05 16.95
CA ASP A 601 -6.96 -6.50 15.61
C ASP A 601 -8.09 -7.23 14.86
N LYS A 602 -9.16 -7.61 15.55
CA LYS A 602 -10.41 -8.15 14.98
C LYS A 602 -11.46 -7.07 14.66
N ASN A 603 -11.08 -5.79 14.72
CA ASN A 603 -11.99 -4.68 14.40
C ASN A 603 -11.42 -3.79 13.30
N PRO A 604 -12.26 -3.28 12.38
CA PRO A 604 -11.80 -2.36 11.35
C PRO A 604 -11.34 -1.03 11.97
N HIS A 605 -10.06 -0.74 11.78
CA HIS A 605 -9.42 0.53 12.13
C HIS A 605 -8.79 1.20 10.91
N ILE A 606 -7.83 2.10 11.11
CA ILE A 606 -7.09 2.76 10.02
C ILE A 606 -6.52 1.71 9.04
N SER A 607 -6.71 1.93 7.74
CA SER A 607 -5.93 1.23 6.73
C SER A 607 -4.60 1.96 6.55
N ALA A 608 -3.50 1.25 6.82
CA ALA A 608 -2.15 1.82 6.86
C ALA A 608 -1.15 0.99 6.03
N HIS A 609 -1.64 0.25 5.04
CA HIS A 609 -0.82 -0.60 4.19
C HIS A 609 0.17 0.21 3.31
N ASN A 610 -0.16 1.48 3.03
CA ASN A 610 0.71 2.43 2.35
C ASN A 610 1.64 3.22 3.29
N ALA A 611 1.62 2.94 4.60
CA ALA A 611 2.48 3.62 5.56
C ALA A 611 3.95 3.24 5.34
N VAL A 612 4.80 4.25 5.20
CA VAL A 612 6.25 4.09 5.08
C VAL A 612 6.97 5.02 6.05
N ARG A 613 8.19 4.64 6.43
CA ARG A 613 9.06 5.49 7.25
C ARG A 613 9.77 6.50 6.35
N ALA A 614 9.62 7.79 6.65
CA ALA A 614 10.44 8.80 6.02
C ALA A 614 11.85 8.81 6.63
N GLU A 615 12.83 8.27 5.92
CA GLU A 615 14.23 8.44 6.32
C GLU A 615 14.61 9.91 6.26
N THR A 616 15.04 10.47 7.39
CA THR A 616 15.41 11.88 7.47
C THR A 616 16.53 12.12 8.48
N SER A 617 17.55 12.89 8.08
CA SER A 617 18.57 13.43 8.97
C SER A 617 18.08 14.69 9.69
N ASN A 618 16.86 15.14 9.39
CA ASN A 618 16.28 16.32 9.98
C ASN A 618 15.78 16.04 11.40
N ARG A 619 16.54 16.50 12.38
CA ARG A 619 16.21 16.42 13.82
C ARG A 619 14.81 16.95 14.14
N VAL A 620 14.30 17.94 13.40
CA VAL A 620 12.95 18.50 13.61
C VAL A 620 11.87 17.49 13.24
N LYS A 621 12.03 16.74 12.14
CA LYS A 621 11.05 15.72 11.72
C LYS A 621 11.02 14.54 12.69
N VAL A 622 12.18 14.06 13.13
CA VAL A 622 12.30 13.03 14.17
C VAL A 622 11.64 13.48 15.48
N SER A 623 11.89 14.75 15.87
CA SER A 623 11.26 15.35 17.04
C SER A 623 9.73 15.41 16.91
N ASN A 624 9.20 15.79 15.73
CA ASN A 624 7.77 15.84 15.46
C ASN A 624 7.08 14.47 15.58
N ALA A 625 7.70 13.41 15.05
CA ALA A 625 7.18 12.04 15.20
C ALA A 625 7.11 11.62 16.68
N ASN A 626 8.14 11.94 17.46
CA ASN A 626 8.15 11.70 18.91
C ASN A 626 7.06 12.53 19.63
N TYR A 627 6.93 13.82 19.33
CA TYR A 627 5.86 14.66 19.89
C TYR A 627 4.48 14.13 19.56
N LYS A 628 4.28 13.60 18.34
CA LYS A 628 3.03 13.00 17.94
C LYS A 628 2.70 11.75 18.75
N ALA A 629 3.65 10.83 18.88
CA ALA A 629 3.50 9.65 19.72
C ALA A 629 3.14 10.05 21.16
N MET A 630 3.84 11.04 21.74
CA MET A 630 3.54 11.59 23.07
C MET A 630 2.14 12.20 23.16
N ARG A 631 1.71 12.95 22.14
CA ARG A 631 0.37 13.57 22.10
C ARG A 631 -0.73 12.52 22.04
N LEU A 632 -0.58 11.49 21.20
CA LEU A 632 -1.53 10.38 21.13
C LEU A 632 -1.64 9.64 22.46
N ARG A 633 -0.50 9.38 23.13
CA ARG A 633 -0.46 8.81 24.49
C ARG A 633 -1.22 9.67 25.49
N GLN A 634 -0.98 10.99 25.49
CA GLN A 634 -1.69 11.92 26.36
C GLN A 634 -3.21 11.91 26.13
N MET A 635 -3.65 11.79 24.87
CA MET A 635 -5.08 11.69 24.55
C MET A 635 -5.66 10.36 25.02
N TRP A 636 -4.98 9.25 24.76
CA TRP A 636 -5.40 7.95 25.28
C TRP A 636 -5.51 7.94 26.82
N ASP A 637 -4.53 8.49 27.54
CA ASP A 637 -4.58 8.63 29.01
C ASP A 637 -5.78 9.46 29.49
N LYS A 638 -6.24 10.43 28.70
CA LYS A 638 -7.47 11.18 28.99
C LYS A 638 -8.71 10.30 28.76
N SER A 639 -8.77 9.57 27.64
CA SER A 639 -9.85 8.61 27.34
C SER A 639 -9.99 7.59 28.47
N ARG A 640 -8.89 6.89 28.82
CA ARG A 640 -8.84 5.89 29.89
C ARG A 640 -9.30 6.44 31.23
N ARG A 641 -8.83 7.62 31.63
CA ARG A 641 -9.25 8.28 32.88
C ARG A 641 -10.75 8.60 32.90
N ARG A 642 -11.35 8.95 31.75
CA ARG A 642 -12.81 9.13 31.69
C ARG A 642 -13.54 7.81 31.81
N ASN A 643 -13.05 6.76 31.15
CA ASN A 643 -13.67 5.44 31.22
C ASN A 643 -13.67 4.89 32.66
N LEU A 644 -12.53 4.95 33.34
CA LEU A 644 -12.40 4.57 34.76
C LEU A 644 -13.35 5.36 35.67
N LYS A 645 -13.46 6.68 35.48
CA LYS A 645 -14.40 7.51 36.25
C LYS A 645 -15.86 7.12 36.01
N ARG A 646 -16.23 6.73 34.78
CA ARG A 646 -17.58 6.25 34.45
C ARG A 646 -17.88 4.92 35.10
N GLN A 647 -16.98 3.95 34.98
CA GLN A 647 -17.12 2.63 35.64
C GLN A 647 -17.25 2.79 37.16
N GLN A 648 -16.43 3.63 37.78
CA GLN A 648 -16.55 3.95 39.21
C GLN A 648 -17.90 4.57 39.57
N LYS A 649 -18.48 5.41 38.71
CA LYS A 649 -19.80 6.00 38.92
C LYS A 649 -20.92 4.97 38.76
N GLN A 650 -20.84 4.09 37.76
CA GLN A 650 -21.80 3.01 37.55
C GLN A 650 -21.78 2.01 38.72
N ALA A 651 -20.59 1.64 39.20
CA ALA A 651 -20.41 0.80 40.38
C ALA A 651 -21.00 1.43 41.65
N ARG A 652 -20.83 2.75 41.84
CA ARG A 652 -21.45 3.49 42.96
C ARG A 652 -22.98 3.55 42.86
N ASN A 653 -23.53 3.51 41.65
CA ASN A 653 -24.97 3.57 41.39
C ASN A 653 -25.66 2.19 41.39
N GLY A 654 -24.96 1.11 41.79
CA GLY A 654 -25.53 -0.24 41.85
C GLY A 654 -25.63 -0.98 40.52
N ASN A 655 -25.15 -0.38 39.42
CA ASN A 655 -25.15 -0.98 38.07
C ASN A 655 -23.72 -1.40 37.64
N GLY A 656 -22.84 -1.72 38.58
CA GLY A 656 -21.46 -2.14 38.28
C GLY A 656 -21.40 -3.61 37.86
N PRO A 657 -20.46 -3.99 36.98
CA PRO A 657 -20.20 -5.40 36.66
C PRO A 657 -19.75 -6.16 37.92
N ASN A 658 -19.98 -7.48 37.93
CA ASN A 658 -19.54 -8.36 39.02
C ASN A 658 -18.01 -8.23 39.21
N LYS A 659 -17.57 -8.09 40.46
CA LYS A 659 -16.15 -7.86 40.88
C LYS A 659 -15.14 -8.93 40.42
N ASN A 660 -15.55 -9.95 39.67
CA ASN A 660 -14.72 -11.07 39.24
C ASN A 660 -14.04 -10.84 37.87
N ASP A 661 -14.48 -9.87 37.06
CA ASP A 661 -13.89 -9.62 35.72
C ASP A 661 -12.77 -8.56 35.71
N ASP A 662 -12.65 -7.75 36.78
CA ASP A 662 -11.69 -6.64 36.88
C ASP A 662 -10.21 -7.07 36.97
N LYS A 663 -9.92 -8.36 37.20
CA LYS A 663 -8.54 -8.85 37.30
C LYS A 663 -7.85 -9.10 35.95
N LYS A 664 -8.58 -9.19 34.83
CA LYS A 664 -7.97 -9.48 33.51
C LYS A 664 -7.68 -8.23 32.65
N SER A 665 -8.36 -7.11 32.89
CA SER A 665 -8.26 -5.90 32.04
C SER A 665 -7.23 -4.87 32.53
N SER A 666 -6.83 -4.92 33.80
CA SER A 666 -6.03 -3.84 34.42
C SER A 666 -4.51 -3.96 34.25
N SER A 667 -3.95 -5.06 33.73
CA SER A 667 -2.48 -5.24 33.68
C SER A 667 -1.83 -4.85 32.36
N TYR A 668 -2.60 -4.69 31.28
CA TYR A 668 -2.05 -4.36 29.96
C TYR A 668 -2.10 -2.85 29.74
N ASN A 669 -0.93 -2.22 29.78
CA ASN A 669 -0.75 -0.82 29.43
C ASN A 669 -0.03 -0.75 28.08
N PRO A 670 -0.73 -0.82 26.93
CA PRO A 670 -0.10 -0.86 25.60
C PRO A 670 0.77 0.36 25.26
N ALA A 671 0.75 1.42 26.09
CA ALA A 671 1.67 2.54 25.97
C ALA A 671 3.00 2.32 26.75
N VAL A 672 3.04 1.50 27.79
CA VAL A 672 4.23 1.30 28.64
C VAL A 672 4.80 -0.12 28.49
N ASP A 673 3.94 -1.09 28.16
CA ASP A 673 4.35 -2.46 27.93
C ASP A 673 4.86 -2.62 26.49
N PRO A 674 6.00 -3.29 26.29
CA PRO A 674 6.46 -3.62 24.95
C PRO A 674 5.40 -4.41 24.20
N TYR A 675 5.18 -4.01 22.95
CA TYR A 675 4.25 -4.67 22.04
C TYR A 675 4.94 -5.86 21.39
N TYR A 676 4.28 -7.01 21.41
CA TYR A 676 4.76 -8.23 20.76
C TYR A 676 3.72 -8.69 19.73
N PRO A 677 3.72 -8.13 18.50
CA PRO A 677 2.91 -8.70 17.44
C PRO A 677 3.45 -10.09 17.12
N MET A 678 2.53 -10.99 16.76
CA MET A 678 2.88 -12.25 16.13
C MET A 678 3.21 -11.98 14.67
N VAL A 679 4.47 -12.13 14.29
CA VAL A 679 4.96 -11.92 12.93
C VAL A 679 5.41 -13.26 12.39
N TYR A 680 4.77 -13.74 11.32
CA TYR A 680 4.95 -15.09 10.80
C TYR A 680 4.89 -16.17 11.91
N GLY A 681 3.97 -16.04 12.86
CA GLY A 681 3.82 -16.99 13.97
C GLY A 681 4.84 -16.87 15.10
N TYR A 682 5.72 -15.85 15.11
CA TYR A 682 6.69 -15.63 16.18
C TYR A 682 6.49 -14.27 16.88
N PRO A 683 6.70 -14.18 18.20
CA PRO A 683 6.59 -12.92 18.93
C PRO A 683 7.75 -11.97 18.57
N PHE A 684 7.43 -10.78 18.07
CA PHE A 684 8.45 -9.80 17.68
C PHE A 684 8.53 -8.65 18.70
N PHE A 685 9.69 -8.37 19.29
CA PHE A 685 9.77 -7.27 20.26
C PHE A 685 9.69 -5.90 19.58
N MET A 686 8.69 -5.09 19.97
CA MET A 686 8.60 -3.68 19.60
C MET A 686 8.40 -2.78 20.83
N PRO A 687 9.30 -1.82 21.10
CA PRO A 687 9.13 -0.87 22.20
C PRO A 687 7.84 -0.03 22.11
N TYR A 688 7.39 0.22 20.89
CA TYR A 688 6.16 0.95 20.61
C TYR A 688 5.67 0.60 19.21
N TYR A 689 4.37 0.31 19.09
CA TYR A 689 3.70 0.14 17.82
C TYR A 689 2.33 0.82 17.86
N ALA A 690 1.95 1.40 16.73
CA ALA A 690 0.63 1.94 16.51
C ALA A 690 0.10 1.46 15.17
N PRO A 691 -1.23 1.23 15.03
CA PRO A 691 -1.83 0.75 13.78
C PRO A 691 -1.55 1.59 12.52
N TYR A 692 -1.11 2.84 12.67
CA TYR A 692 -0.77 3.75 11.57
C TYR A 692 0.68 3.59 11.06
N MET A 693 1.52 2.85 11.78
CA MET A 693 2.94 2.68 11.46
C MET A 693 3.12 1.64 10.36
N ALA A 694 4.24 1.74 9.64
CA ALA A 694 4.65 0.71 8.68
C ALA A 694 4.67 -0.67 9.35
N ASP A 695 4.23 -1.69 8.62
CA ASP A 695 4.12 -3.06 9.13
C ASP A 695 5.49 -3.57 9.61
N PRO A 696 5.62 -4.01 10.87
CA PRO A 696 6.89 -4.50 11.40
C PRO A 696 7.37 -5.81 10.78
N CYS A 697 6.50 -6.54 10.07
CA CYS A 697 6.89 -7.72 9.32
C CYS A 697 7.74 -7.38 8.09
N ILE A 698 7.80 -6.12 7.68
CA ILE A 698 8.54 -5.67 6.50
C ILE A 698 9.96 -5.24 6.89
N TYR A 699 10.96 -6.05 6.56
CA TYR A 699 12.38 -5.80 6.68
C TYR A 699 13.00 -5.29 5.37
N ALA A 700 13.60 -4.12 5.43
CA ALA A 700 14.27 -3.50 4.29
C ALA A 700 15.32 -4.40 3.61
N GLY A 701 16.17 -5.09 4.38
CA GLY A 701 17.27 -5.88 3.84
C GLY A 701 16.85 -7.16 3.11
N ALA A 702 15.57 -7.56 3.20
CA ALA A 702 15.06 -8.67 2.39
C ALA A 702 14.92 -8.29 0.91
N TYR A 703 14.86 -7.00 0.58
CA TYR A 703 14.52 -6.49 -0.76
C TYR A 703 15.64 -5.62 -1.35
N PRO A 704 15.83 -5.64 -2.69
CA PRO A 704 16.73 -4.70 -3.36
C PRO A 704 16.31 -3.23 -3.24
N CYS A 705 15.01 -3.00 -3.03
CA CYS A 705 14.37 -1.70 -2.89
C CYS A 705 13.53 -1.74 -1.62
N ASN A 706 13.70 -0.80 -0.69
CA ASN A 706 13.01 -0.85 0.59
C ASN A 706 11.50 -0.55 0.42
N PRO A 707 10.60 -1.53 0.63
CA PRO A 707 9.17 -1.35 0.39
C PRO A 707 8.48 -0.53 1.50
N ALA A 708 9.10 -0.44 2.68
CA ALA A 708 8.58 0.26 3.87
C ALA A 708 9.23 1.65 4.10
N CYS A 709 9.98 2.17 3.12
CA CYS A 709 10.68 3.45 3.26
C CYS A 709 10.45 4.38 2.07
N MET A 710 10.58 5.66 2.38
CA MET A 710 10.76 6.74 1.43
C MET A 710 11.85 7.67 1.96
N SER A 711 12.88 8.01 1.17
CA SER A 711 14.01 8.80 1.70
C SER A 711 13.88 10.28 1.41
N ALA A 712 13.92 11.11 2.45
CA ALA A 712 13.90 12.57 2.38
C ALA A 712 15.23 13.22 2.82
N VAL A 713 16.30 12.42 2.99
CA VAL A 713 17.65 12.89 3.32
C VAL A 713 18.31 13.47 2.08
N ALA A 714 18.90 14.67 2.11
CA ALA A 714 19.56 15.24 0.93
C ALA A 714 20.62 14.28 0.32
N GLY A 715 20.51 14.01 -0.98
CA GLY A 715 21.39 13.08 -1.69
C GLY A 715 20.95 11.61 -1.60
N ALA A 716 19.95 11.29 -0.77
CA ALA A 716 19.36 9.98 -0.76
C ALA A 716 18.47 9.72 -1.98
N TYR A 717 18.25 8.44 -2.18
CA TYR A 717 17.49 7.88 -3.27
C TYR A 717 15.98 8.26 -3.15
N GLY A 718 15.30 8.60 -4.26
CA GLY A 718 13.90 9.07 -4.25
C GLY A 718 13.70 10.59 -4.06
N ASN A 719 14.77 11.36 -3.84
CA ASN A 719 14.68 12.82 -3.70
C ASN A 719 14.34 13.54 -5.01
N CYS A 720 13.60 14.66 -4.90
CA CYS A 720 13.38 15.52 -6.06
C CYS A 720 14.67 16.17 -6.56
N ALA A 721 14.73 16.43 -7.87
CA ALA A 721 15.71 17.35 -8.46
C ALA A 721 15.63 18.74 -7.80
N ALA A 722 16.78 19.35 -7.52
CA ALA A 722 16.89 20.67 -6.92
C ALA A 722 16.05 21.71 -7.69
N GLY A 723 15.35 22.56 -6.94
CA GLY A 723 14.41 23.52 -7.52
C GLY A 723 13.02 22.95 -7.84
N THR A 724 12.79 21.63 -7.74
CA THR A 724 11.46 21.02 -7.99
C THR A 724 10.59 20.79 -6.74
N CYS A 725 11.18 20.59 -5.56
CA CYS A 725 10.39 20.40 -4.32
C CYS A 725 9.79 21.74 -3.81
N GLY A 726 8.62 21.65 -3.15
CA GLY A 726 8.12 22.65 -2.19
C GLY A 726 8.14 22.04 -0.77
N ALA A 727 8.02 22.86 0.28
CA ALA A 727 8.23 22.47 1.69
C ALA A 727 7.34 21.32 2.25
N SER A 728 6.43 20.75 1.46
CA SER A 728 5.42 19.79 1.91
C SER A 728 5.14 18.64 0.94
N VAL A 729 6.09 18.26 0.10
CA VAL A 729 5.93 17.05 -0.73
C VAL A 729 6.93 16.00 -0.32
N ALA A 730 6.40 14.84 0.06
CA ALA A 730 7.10 13.63 0.44
C ALA A 730 7.97 13.14 -0.74
N SER A 731 9.23 12.75 -0.48
CA SER A 731 10.14 12.22 -1.49
C SER A 731 9.63 10.89 -2.05
N GLY A 732 9.43 10.76 -3.37
CA GLY A 732 8.88 9.55 -3.99
C GLY A 732 7.35 9.52 -4.13
N ALA A 733 6.61 10.49 -3.57
CA ALA A 733 5.17 10.60 -3.82
C ALA A 733 4.90 11.31 -5.15
N CYS A 734 4.11 10.68 -6.03
CA CYS A 734 3.55 11.27 -7.26
C CYS A 734 2.43 12.28 -6.96
N ALA A 735 2.57 13.11 -5.92
CA ALA A 735 1.54 14.03 -5.49
C ALA A 735 1.15 15.00 -6.62
N GLY A 736 0.01 14.73 -7.26
CA GLY A 736 -0.70 15.67 -8.14
C GLY A 736 -1.10 16.93 -7.38
N ALA A 737 -1.73 17.90 -8.05
CA ALA A 737 -2.04 19.21 -7.47
C ALA A 737 -2.80 19.15 -6.13
N GLY A 738 -3.48 18.04 -5.83
CA GLY A 738 -4.19 17.78 -4.57
C GLY A 738 -3.49 16.91 -3.51
N GLY A 739 -2.32 16.33 -3.80
CA GLY A 739 -1.63 15.40 -2.89
C GLY A 739 -0.63 16.05 -1.93
N GLY A 740 -0.71 17.37 -1.68
CA GLY A 740 0.28 18.08 -0.87
C GLY A 740 -0.39 19.01 0.14
N GLY A 741 -0.38 18.60 1.40
CA GLY A 741 -0.85 19.44 2.50
C GLY A 741 -0.08 20.76 2.55
N CYS A 742 -0.78 21.88 2.42
CA CYS A 742 -0.23 23.19 2.75
C CYS A 742 -0.20 23.34 4.28
N GLY A 743 0.98 23.12 4.88
CA GLY A 743 1.34 23.60 6.22
C GLY A 743 1.96 25.00 6.12
N GLY A 744 1.60 25.88 7.05
CA GLY A 744 1.87 27.32 7.03
C GLY A 744 3.33 27.75 6.86
N GLY A 745 3.51 28.95 6.33
CA GLY A 745 4.79 29.47 5.87
C GLY A 745 5.81 29.80 6.96
N ALA A 746 7.08 29.70 6.56
CA ALA A 746 8.16 30.58 6.95
C ALA A 746 9.15 30.64 5.77
N GLY A 747 9.43 31.85 5.28
CA GLY A 747 10.34 32.06 4.15
C GLY A 747 11.79 31.74 4.52
N GLY A 748 12.54 31.24 3.54
CA GLY A 748 13.98 31.04 3.66
C GLY A 748 14.59 30.84 2.27
N GLY A 749 14.98 31.93 1.62
CA GLY A 749 15.81 31.89 0.43
C GLY A 749 17.25 31.58 0.81
N CYS A 750 17.84 30.57 0.20
CA CYS A 750 19.27 30.30 0.26
C CYS A 750 19.88 30.68 -1.10
N GLY A 751 20.44 31.88 -1.18
CA GLY A 751 21.39 32.29 -2.21
C GLY A 751 22.72 32.57 -1.53
N GLY A 752 23.74 31.78 -1.86
CA GLY A 752 25.10 32.00 -1.39
C GLY A 752 25.77 33.15 -2.15
N GLY A 753 26.56 33.95 -1.43
CA GLY A 753 27.48 34.94 -1.97
C GLY A 753 28.44 35.34 -0.86
N GLY A 754 29.73 35.05 -1.05
CA GLY A 754 30.77 35.26 -0.06
C GLY A 754 31.30 36.70 0.01
N GLY A 755 32.15 36.92 1.02
CA GLY A 755 33.15 37.98 1.06
C GLY A 755 32.82 39.16 1.98
N GLY A 756 33.75 39.46 2.88
CA GLY A 756 33.90 40.78 3.50
C GLY A 756 33.81 40.78 5.02
N GLY A 757 34.97 40.96 5.67
CA GLY A 757 35.06 41.21 7.11
C GLY A 757 34.56 42.59 7.53
N GLY A 758 34.41 42.77 8.84
CA GLY A 758 34.11 44.05 9.47
C GLY A 758 33.51 43.84 10.86
N GLY A 759 34.18 44.35 11.89
CA GLY A 759 33.83 44.18 13.30
C GLY A 759 32.74 45.13 13.82
N CYS A 760 32.78 45.33 15.16
CA CYS A 760 32.01 46.23 16.05
C CYS A 760 30.48 46.03 16.05
N GLY A 761 29.76 45.87 17.17
CA GLY A 761 29.66 46.65 18.43
C GLY A 761 28.14 46.75 18.70
N GLY A 762 27.59 46.39 19.87
CA GLY A 762 27.38 47.30 21.01
C GLY A 762 26.06 48.09 20.94
N GLY A 763 25.18 47.93 21.93
CA GLY A 763 24.02 48.81 22.25
C GLY A 763 22.65 48.28 21.81
N GLY A 764 21.55 48.35 22.57
CA GLY A 764 21.22 49.10 23.79
C GLY A 764 19.89 49.86 23.61
N GLY A 765 18.91 49.64 24.51
CA GLY A 765 17.67 50.43 24.69
C GLY A 765 16.54 50.10 23.70
N GLY A 766 15.25 50.14 24.02
CA GLY A 766 14.49 50.63 25.17
C GLY A 766 13.06 50.96 24.69
N GLY A 767 12.06 50.90 25.56
CA GLY A 767 10.73 51.47 25.29
C GLY A 767 9.56 50.54 25.59
N GLY A 768 8.94 50.73 26.76
CA GLY A 768 7.64 50.15 27.13
C GLY A 768 6.50 51.16 27.05
N GLY A 769 5.30 50.67 27.41
CA GLY A 769 4.06 51.42 27.63
C GLY A 769 3.06 51.25 26.48
N GLY A 770 1.78 50.88 26.68
CA GLY A 770 0.96 50.71 27.86
C GLY A 770 -0.48 50.38 27.43
N CYS A 771 -1.44 50.57 28.35
CA CYS A 771 -2.90 50.38 28.24
C CYS A 771 -3.36 48.94 28.52
N GLY A 772 -4.31 48.65 29.40
CA GLY A 772 -5.22 49.48 30.20
C GLY A 772 -6.35 48.56 30.68
N GLY A 773 -6.89 48.80 31.88
CA GLY A 773 -8.06 48.08 32.36
C GLY A 773 -8.39 48.40 33.81
N GLY A 774 -9.60 48.90 34.04
CA GLY A 774 -10.16 48.98 35.39
C GLY A 774 -11.32 49.97 35.48
N GLY A 775 -12.52 49.44 35.72
CA GLY A 775 -13.69 50.24 36.09
C GLY A 775 -14.98 49.46 35.93
N GLY A 776 -15.22 48.51 36.84
CA GLY A 776 -16.48 47.78 36.93
C GLY A 776 -17.57 48.60 37.63
N GLY A 777 -18.81 48.24 37.31
CA GLY A 777 -20.07 48.58 37.96
C GLY A 777 -21.10 47.53 37.56
#